data_AF-A0A9E2L462-F1
#
_entry.id   AF-A0A9E2L462-F1
#
_cell.length_a   1.000
_cell.length_b   1.000
_cell.length_c   1.000
_cell.angle_alpha   90.00
_cell.angle_beta   90.00
_cell.angle_gamma   90.00
#
_symmetry.space_group_name_H-M   'P 1'
#
loop_
_entity.id
_entity.type
_entity.pdbx_description
1 polymer ?
#
loop_
_entity_poly.entity_id
_entity_poly.type
_entity_poly.pdbx_seq_one_letter_code
_entity_poly.pdbx_strand_id
1 'polypeptide(L)'
;MKKTILFGMITAMGLASCSEEDGLMQGMSGDAIVFTSSVASRVTDTSFEPDDIIGVSMYVGNSFASGAENVQYATSDGSAFTSQSPITWDQAGDEATVRFMGVYPYRNGAVQNGIYSISLSTEEGVALSENDVMYASTENVARDQNNISLPFVHKLVKVVMQVCDEKGNGLSGATLKINKQRTSGSLDLTDGTVRAEGAESTLEFAANSNVPGEYQTIVMPSGATPERVITITYNGVDYPCPVDAYVFESGKKIIFSATIDKSGPVSTNPVQVSADVEDWTPEKIEAGWIFGEGETFEVSGKRACSLAENVQLSATPQQIGDFEGTLNKNDVYSLEYTRTAAEADASIAVSGTNYSLPAGKMSGTLLIPVGENVTGFSVSSEYEGITLTKVLVYTNNIVGLPVTLWTGDGTPGNGIASDEGFPTAGYRLIVARIPLSEDQLDLFVPGAVLRCYFDDNTDIDAAGLLWMGTLQLFYQWNNVGEFDEDTHCLTNVVTLSMCDEIRENKNEIIFEKNWGDNLEFCLNRIELQPVGSSEGEDFSNLLWCHSAEGGEDCYMDYGDINIGIPASLKSGDKIRITYSGATEGAYLEGVAGDVNDENSPRIIEQMTINSEDTTVDIQIDDTMCSALLELRNTERDGGIIPLTISGQGLSVHKIQLVRGTGE
;
A
#
# COMPACT_ATOMS: atom_id res chain seq x y z
N MET A 1 67.27 -17.66 36.85
CA MET A 1 66.54 -18.79 37.50
C MET A 1 65.14 -18.82 36.90
N LYS A 2 64.55 -19.89 36.39
CA LYS A 2 64.90 -21.28 36.13
C LYS A 2 64.30 -21.64 34.76
N LYS A 3 65.07 -22.39 33.97
CA LYS A 3 64.67 -23.04 32.72
C LYS A 3 63.81 -24.26 33.03
N THR A 4 62.81 -24.54 32.20
CA THR A 4 62.39 -25.91 31.91
C THR A 4 62.11 -26.03 30.42
N ILE A 5 63.02 -26.72 29.75
CA ILE A 5 62.88 -27.30 28.41
C ILE A 5 62.32 -28.70 28.62
N LEU A 6 61.38 -29.15 27.79
CA LEU A 6 61.24 -30.59 27.54
C LEU A 6 61.01 -30.86 26.04
N PHE A 7 61.80 -31.82 25.60
CA PHE A 7 62.02 -32.36 24.26
C PHE A 7 61.03 -33.49 23.95
N GLY A 8 60.83 -33.74 22.65
CA GLY A 8 60.46 -35.06 22.10
C GLY A 8 59.14 -35.02 21.31
N MET A 9 59.02 -35.49 20.07
CA MET A 9 59.94 -36.27 19.24
C MET A 9 59.44 -36.16 17.79
N ILE A 10 60.24 -35.60 16.89
CA ILE A 10 60.02 -35.62 15.44
C ILE A 10 60.37 -37.03 14.97
N THR A 11 59.39 -37.75 14.41
CA THR A 11 59.66 -38.96 13.62
C THR A 11 59.33 -38.63 12.17
N ALA A 12 60.39 -38.35 11.40
CA ALA A 12 60.32 -38.32 9.96
C ALA A 12 60.45 -39.76 9.44
N MET A 13 59.50 -40.20 8.61
CA MET A 13 59.74 -41.25 7.62
C MET A 13 59.41 -40.67 6.25
N GLY A 14 60.44 -40.59 5.41
CA GLY A 14 60.36 -40.06 4.06
C GLY A 14 59.86 -41.09 3.05
N LEU A 15 59.10 -40.56 2.09
CA LEU A 15 58.98 -40.91 0.67
C LEU A 15 59.19 -42.38 0.26
N ALA A 16 58.08 -43.03 -0.09
CA ALA A 16 58.04 -43.94 -1.23
C ALA A 16 56.80 -43.60 -2.07
N SER A 17 57.06 -43.23 -3.32
CA SER A 17 56.09 -43.19 -4.41
C SER A 17 55.42 -44.56 -4.55
N CYS A 18 54.09 -44.58 -4.44
CA CYS A 18 53.20 -45.53 -5.10
C CYS A 18 51.82 -44.87 -5.16
N SER A 19 51.35 -44.64 -6.37
CA SER A 19 49.98 -44.28 -6.71
C SER A 19 49.02 -45.36 -6.21
N GLU A 20 48.17 -45.03 -5.25
CA GLU A 20 46.87 -45.69 -5.04
C GLU A 20 45.87 -44.61 -4.60
N GLU A 21 45.09 -44.12 -5.57
CA GLU A 21 43.72 -43.66 -5.32
C GLU A 21 42.95 -44.88 -4.82
N ASP A 22 42.68 -44.96 -3.52
CA ASP A 22 41.54 -45.69 -2.94
C ASP A 22 41.66 -45.62 -1.42
N GLY A 23 40.88 -44.72 -0.81
CA GLY A 23 41.01 -44.50 0.63
C GLY A 23 39.86 -43.80 1.33
N LEU A 24 38.67 -43.71 0.73
CA LEU A 24 37.41 -43.32 1.42
C LEU A 24 36.17 -44.15 1.03
N MET A 25 36.33 -45.21 0.21
CA MET A 25 35.22 -46.06 -0.25
C MET A 25 35.28 -47.45 0.39
N GLN A 26 35.24 -47.53 1.73
CA GLN A 26 35.15 -48.84 2.40
C GLN A 26 34.07 -48.81 3.49
N GLY A 27 32.84 -49.15 3.10
CA GLY A 27 31.74 -49.37 4.05
C GLY A 27 30.30 -49.23 3.54
N MET A 28 30.05 -48.72 2.32
CA MET A 28 28.68 -48.58 1.80
C MET A 28 28.33 -49.76 0.87
N SER A 29 27.27 -50.50 1.19
CA SER A 29 26.67 -51.50 0.29
C SER A 29 26.34 -50.86 -1.06
N GLY A 30 26.35 -51.63 -2.15
CA GLY A 30 26.10 -51.17 -3.53
C GLY A 30 24.69 -50.58 -3.80
N ASP A 31 23.87 -50.42 -2.77
CA ASP A 31 22.49 -49.89 -2.83
C ASP A 31 22.34 -48.49 -2.22
N ALA A 32 23.44 -47.90 -1.71
CA ALA A 32 23.43 -46.56 -1.16
C ALA A 32 23.44 -45.49 -2.26
N ILE A 33 22.49 -44.55 -2.17
CA ILE A 33 22.32 -43.48 -3.16
C ILE A 33 23.22 -42.29 -2.81
N VAL A 34 23.96 -41.82 -3.81
CA VAL A 34 24.79 -40.60 -3.77
C VAL A 34 24.08 -39.53 -4.60
N PHE A 35 24.11 -38.29 -4.12
CA PHE A 35 23.55 -37.16 -4.84
C PHE A 35 24.67 -36.29 -5.39
N THR A 36 24.52 -35.88 -6.65
CA THR A 36 25.29 -34.76 -7.22
C THR A 36 24.36 -33.57 -7.29
N SER A 37 24.88 -32.37 -7.09
CA SER A 37 24.05 -31.18 -7.15
C SER A 37 24.65 -30.13 -8.05
N SER A 38 23.77 -29.39 -8.70
CA SER A 38 24.12 -28.13 -9.35
C SER A 38 23.07 -27.11 -8.97
N VAL A 39 23.45 -25.84 -8.88
CA VAL A 39 22.48 -24.75 -8.72
C VAL A 39 22.21 -24.21 -10.12
N ALA A 40 20.94 -24.14 -10.52
CA ALA A 40 20.52 -24.00 -11.92
C ALA A 40 20.86 -22.63 -12.58
N SER A 41 21.59 -21.74 -11.92
CA SER A 41 21.98 -20.43 -12.43
C SER A 41 23.34 -20.01 -11.84
N ARG A 42 24.45 -20.16 -12.59
CA ARG A 42 25.78 -19.71 -12.15
C ARG A 42 26.68 -19.27 -13.30
N VAL A 43 26.77 -17.97 -13.50
CA VAL A 43 28.06 -17.31 -13.76
C VAL A 43 28.26 -16.36 -12.59
N THR A 44 29.08 -16.80 -11.62
CA THR A 44 29.57 -16.07 -10.43
C THR A 44 28.57 -15.68 -9.32
N ASP A 45 28.34 -16.61 -8.37
CA ASP A 45 28.17 -16.33 -6.91
C ASP A 45 28.13 -17.66 -6.09
N THR A 46 29.29 -18.34 -5.99
CA THR A 46 29.71 -19.52 -5.14
C THR A 46 28.84 -20.77 -5.05
N SER A 47 29.27 -21.88 -5.67
CA SER A 47 28.75 -23.26 -5.57
C SER A 47 28.53 -23.69 -4.10
N PHE A 48 27.89 -24.84 -3.87
CA PHE A 48 27.98 -25.45 -2.53
C PHE A 48 29.46 -25.47 -2.09
N GLU A 49 29.68 -25.09 -0.86
CA GLU A 49 31.00 -25.02 -0.24
C GLU A 49 31.28 -26.34 0.49
N PRO A 50 32.56 -26.65 0.80
CA PRO A 50 32.89 -27.72 1.72
C PRO A 50 32.08 -27.61 3.02
N ASP A 51 31.60 -28.75 3.51
CA ASP A 51 30.78 -28.91 4.71
C ASP A 51 29.32 -28.42 4.59
N ASP A 52 28.85 -27.97 3.42
CA ASP A 52 27.43 -27.75 3.18
C ASP A 52 26.62 -29.04 3.33
N ILE A 53 25.41 -28.91 3.89
CA ILE A 53 24.55 -30.05 4.24
C ILE A 53 23.16 -29.85 3.66
N ILE A 54 22.68 -30.85 2.93
CA ILE A 54 21.32 -30.91 2.37
C ILE A 54 20.49 -32.00 3.07
N GLY A 55 19.19 -31.77 3.17
CA GLY A 55 18.20 -32.77 3.54
C GLY A 55 17.60 -33.39 2.29
N VAL A 56 17.58 -34.71 2.18
CA VAL A 56 17.00 -35.41 1.03
C VAL A 56 15.83 -36.28 1.48
N SER A 57 14.72 -36.18 0.74
CA SER A 57 13.52 -36.99 0.94
C SER A 57 13.23 -37.83 -0.30
N MET A 58 12.77 -39.07 -0.10
CA MET A 58 12.29 -39.94 -1.16
C MET A 58 10.77 -40.04 -1.10
N TYR A 59 10.13 -39.81 -2.24
CA TYR A 59 8.69 -39.89 -2.43
C TYR A 59 8.35 -41.07 -3.35
N VAL A 60 7.47 -41.93 -2.88
CA VAL A 60 7.20 -43.27 -3.41
C VAL A 60 5.69 -43.42 -3.58
N GLY A 61 5.23 -43.63 -4.81
CA GLY A 61 3.81 -43.56 -5.15
C GLY A 61 3.21 -42.20 -4.79
N ASN A 62 2.43 -42.15 -3.71
CA ASN A 62 1.73 -40.96 -3.23
C ASN A 62 2.11 -40.55 -1.78
N SER A 63 3.28 -40.97 -1.28
CA SER A 63 3.72 -40.65 0.08
C SER A 63 5.24 -40.63 0.23
N PHE A 64 5.73 -40.00 1.30
CA PHE A 64 7.13 -40.09 1.69
C PHE A 64 7.48 -41.51 2.15
N ALA A 65 8.63 -42.02 1.70
CA ALA A 65 9.12 -43.34 2.10
C ALA A 65 9.55 -43.34 3.58
N SER A 66 9.21 -44.43 4.27
CA SER A 66 9.54 -44.58 5.69
C SER A 66 11.06 -44.56 5.91
N GLY A 67 11.51 -43.67 6.80
CA GLY A 67 12.94 -43.50 7.11
C GLY A 67 13.75 -42.81 6.01
N ALA A 68 13.10 -42.25 4.98
CA ALA A 68 13.73 -41.50 3.91
C ALA A 68 13.13 -40.09 3.78
N GLU A 69 12.80 -39.45 4.92
CA GLU A 69 12.36 -38.05 4.98
C GLU A 69 13.46 -37.22 5.65
N ASN A 70 13.93 -36.17 4.95
CA ASN A 70 14.96 -35.25 5.41
C ASN A 70 16.25 -35.95 5.90
N VAL A 71 16.72 -36.93 5.14
CA VAL A 71 17.98 -37.62 5.41
C VAL A 71 19.14 -36.67 5.15
N GLN A 72 20.04 -36.56 6.11
CA GLN A 72 21.18 -35.66 6.05
C GLN A 72 22.23 -36.17 5.05
N TYR A 73 22.63 -35.31 4.11
CA TYR A 73 23.73 -35.53 3.19
C TYR A 73 24.68 -34.34 3.22
N ALA A 74 25.99 -34.59 3.29
CA ALA A 74 27.02 -33.55 3.34
C ALA A 74 28.01 -33.67 2.18
N THR A 75 28.61 -32.55 1.80
CA THR A 75 29.64 -32.49 0.76
C THR A 75 30.99 -32.09 1.34
N SER A 76 32.08 -32.69 0.85
CA SER A 76 33.45 -32.31 1.22
C SER A 76 34.07 -31.29 0.26
N ASP A 77 33.49 -31.14 -0.94
CA ASP A 77 34.08 -30.37 -2.04
C ASP A 77 33.06 -29.55 -2.85
N GLY A 78 31.78 -29.58 -2.46
CA GLY A 78 30.71 -28.85 -3.14
C GLY A 78 30.04 -29.60 -4.29
N SER A 79 30.50 -30.81 -4.63
CA SER A 79 30.08 -31.50 -5.87
C SER A 79 29.25 -32.77 -5.64
N ALA A 80 29.68 -33.60 -4.69
CA ALA A 80 29.03 -34.86 -4.32
C ALA A 80 28.60 -34.82 -2.87
N PHE A 81 27.39 -35.33 -2.63
CA PHE A 81 26.73 -35.36 -1.34
C PHE A 81 26.59 -36.81 -0.89
N THR A 82 27.16 -37.12 0.29
CA THR A 82 27.16 -38.45 0.89
C THR A 82 26.56 -38.42 2.29
N SER A 83 26.09 -39.56 2.78
CA SER A 83 25.44 -39.67 4.09
C SER A 83 26.03 -40.82 4.90
N GLN A 84 26.09 -40.63 6.22
CA GLN A 84 26.39 -41.70 7.19
C GLN A 84 25.19 -42.65 7.37
N SER A 85 24.00 -42.27 6.90
CA SER A 85 22.78 -43.09 6.93
C SER A 85 22.03 -42.88 5.61
N PRO A 86 22.59 -43.37 4.48
CA PRO A 86 22.09 -43.06 3.16
C PRO A 86 20.71 -43.64 2.90
N ILE A 87 19.95 -42.97 2.04
CA ILE A 87 18.76 -43.54 1.42
C ILE A 87 19.20 -44.72 0.54
N THR A 88 18.42 -45.80 0.58
CA THR A 88 18.65 -47.02 -0.19
C THR A 88 17.41 -47.43 -0.97
N TRP A 89 17.61 -48.19 -2.03
CA TRP A 89 16.51 -48.68 -2.88
C TRP A 89 15.53 -49.63 -2.18
N ASP A 90 15.89 -50.21 -1.03
CA ASP A 90 14.95 -51.02 -0.23
C ASP A 90 13.78 -50.19 0.30
N GLN A 91 13.99 -48.89 0.54
CA GLN A 91 12.97 -47.97 1.03
C GLN A 91 11.94 -47.62 -0.06
N ALA A 92 12.22 -47.93 -1.33
CA ALA A 92 11.30 -47.72 -2.45
C ALA A 92 10.19 -48.79 -2.55
N GLY A 93 10.28 -49.87 -1.76
CA GLY A 93 9.28 -50.96 -1.80
C GLY A 93 9.24 -51.64 -3.17
N ASP A 94 8.05 -51.80 -3.76
CA ASP A 94 7.85 -52.39 -5.09
C ASP A 94 7.75 -51.35 -6.21
N GLU A 95 7.91 -50.06 -5.92
CA GLU A 95 7.80 -49.01 -6.95
C GLU A 95 8.93 -49.12 -7.98
N ALA A 96 8.56 -48.94 -9.25
CA ALA A 96 9.48 -49.02 -10.38
C ALA A 96 10.31 -47.74 -10.54
N THR A 97 9.73 -46.59 -10.17
CA THR A 97 10.39 -45.29 -10.15
C THR A 97 10.00 -44.52 -8.90
N VAL A 98 10.88 -43.60 -8.48
CA VAL A 98 10.66 -42.73 -7.32
C VAL A 98 10.98 -41.28 -7.66
N ARG A 99 10.59 -40.37 -6.77
CA ARG A 99 11.02 -38.96 -6.81
C ARG A 99 11.91 -38.67 -5.61
N PHE A 100 12.98 -37.91 -5.83
CA PHE A 100 13.80 -37.35 -4.77
C PHE A 100 13.60 -35.85 -4.69
N MET A 101 13.55 -35.32 -3.47
CA MET A 101 13.53 -33.88 -3.21
C MET A 101 14.65 -33.50 -2.25
N GLY A 102 15.41 -32.48 -2.61
CA GLY A 102 16.47 -31.92 -1.79
C GLY A 102 16.06 -30.57 -1.23
N VAL A 103 16.45 -30.29 0.02
CA VAL A 103 16.35 -28.97 0.63
C VAL A 103 17.70 -28.58 1.25
N TYR A 104 18.06 -27.31 1.10
CA TYR A 104 19.20 -26.68 1.77
C TYR A 104 18.71 -25.44 2.51
N PRO A 105 19.28 -25.10 3.68
CA PRO A 105 20.19 -25.94 4.46
C PRO A 105 19.46 -27.08 5.16
N TYR A 106 20.16 -28.18 5.44
CA TYR A 106 19.67 -29.24 6.30
C TYR A 106 19.43 -28.71 7.72
N ARG A 107 18.23 -28.94 8.25
CA ARG A 107 17.89 -28.68 9.65
C ARG A 107 17.21 -29.90 10.25
N ASN A 108 17.74 -30.38 11.37
CA ASN A 108 17.21 -31.56 12.04
C ASN A 108 15.77 -31.30 12.54
N GLY A 109 14.84 -32.20 12.19
CA GLY A 109 13.43 -32.10 12.57
C GLY A 109 12.64 -30.97 11.88
N ALA A 110 13.23 -30.25 10.92
CA ALA A 110 12.57 -29.15 10.23
C ALA A 110 11.54 -29.61 9.19
N VAL A 111 11.63 -30.86 8.72
CA VAL A 111 10.64 -31.44 7.80
C VAL A 111 9.66 -32.30 8.59
N GLN A 112 8.37 -31.99 8.47
CA GLN A 112 7.28 -32.79 9.00
C GLN A 112 6.17 -32.89 7.97
N ASN A 113 5.74 -34.11 7.66
CA ASN A 113 4.70 -34.39 6.67
C ASN A 113 5.00 -33.71 5.31
N GLY A 114 6.27 -33.73 4.88
CA GLY A 114 6.68 -33.10 3.64
C GLY A 114 6.78 -31.58 3.65
N ILE A 115 6.62 -30.93 4.80
CA ILE A 115 6.74 -29.47 4.93
C ILE A 115 8.04 -29.14 5.65
N TYR A 116 8.94 -28.42 4.98
CA TYR A 116 10.16 -27.86 5.58
C TYR A 116 9.86 -26.52 6.24
N SER A 117 10.19 -26.40 7.53
CA SER A 117 10.01 -25.18 8.32
C SER A 117 11.17 -24.22 8.06
N ILE A 118 10.85 -23.03 7.57
CA ILE A 118 11.80 -21.95 7.32
C ILE A 118 11.79 -20.98 8.50
N SER A 119 12.99 -20.65 8.97
CA SER A 119 13.20 -19.53 9.88
C SER A 119 14.45 -18.76 9.45
N LEU A 120 14.30 -17.44 9.36
CA LEU A 120 15.36 -16.50 9.00
C LEU A 120 15.93 -15.88 10.28
N SER A 121 17.25 -15.82 10.39
CA SER A 121 17.94 -15.16 11.50
C SER A 121 19.04 -14.26 10.98
N THR A 122 19.15 -13.08 11.59
CA THR A 122 20.25 -12.14 11.35
C THR A 122 21.03 -11.88 12.64
N GLU A 123 20.91 -12.78 13.63
CA GLU A 123 21.68 -12.73 14.87
C GLU A 123 23.19 -12.75 14.58
N GLU A 124 23.96 -12.04 15.41
CA GLU A 124 25.41 -11.95 15.28
C GLU A 124 26.05 -13.36 15.26
N GLY A 125 26.81 -13.66 14.21
CA GLY A 125 27.48 -14.94 14.02
C GLY A 125 26.69 -15.99 13.21
N VAL A 126 25.44 -15.70 12.82
CA VAL A 126 24.71 -16.52 11.85
C VAL A 126 25.16 -16.16 10.43
N ALA A 127 25.67 -17.15 9.69
CA ALA A 127 26.05 -16.95 8.30
C ALA A 127 24.81 -16.73 7.42
N LEU A 128 24.90 -15.83 6.43
CA LEU A 128 23.77 -15.55 5.54
C LEU A 128 23.33 -16.80 4.73
N SER A 129 24.25 -17.73 4.48
CA SER A 129 23.96 -19.03 3.84
C SER A 129 22.95 -19.88 4.62
N GLU A 130 22.87 -19.73 5.95
CA GLU A 130 21.86 -20.42 6.78
C GLU A 130 20.43 -19.95 6.48
N ASN A 131 20.29 -18.76 5.90
CA ASN A 131 19.01 -18.23 5.44
C ASN A 131 18.71 -18.58 3.98
N ASP A 132 19.68 -19.08 3.20
CA ASP A 132 19.52 -19.33 1.77
C ASP A 132 18.77 -20.64 1.52
N VAL A 133 17.44 -20.61 1.61
CA VAL A 133 16.65 -21.82 1.36
C VAL A 133 16.64 -22.16 -0.13
N MET A 134 17.19 -23.31 -0.47
CA MET A 134 17.14 -23.88 -1.82
C MET A 134 16.37 -25.19 -1.86
N TYR A 135 15.75 -25.48 -2.99
CA TYR A 135 14.99 -26.71 -3.23
C TYR A 135 15.35 -27.33 -4.58
N ALA A 136 15.39 -28.65 -4.62
CA ALA A 136 15.54 -29.44 -5.84
C ALA A 136 14.54 -30.58 -5.87
N SER A 137 14.15 -31.01 -7.07
CA SER A 137 13.41 -32.25 -7.25
C SER A 137 13.80 -32.97 -8.52
N THR A 138 13.94 -34.29 -8.43
CA THR A 138 14.23 -35.16 -9.56
C THR A 138 13.23 -36.30 -9.58
N GLU A 139 12.43 -36.36 -10.63
CA GLU A 139 11.33 -37.31 -10.79
C GLU A 139 11.73 -38.52 -11.64
N ASN A 140 10.91 -39.58 -11.58
CA ASN A 140 11.02 -40.76 -12.44
C ASN A 140 12.40 -41.45 -12.38
N VAL A 141 13.05 -41.43 -11.21
CA VAL A 141 14.34 -42.09 -11.00
C VAL A 141 14.13 -43.60 -10.90
N ALA A 142 14.81 -44.37 -11.75
CA ALA A 142 14.74 -45.82 -11.79
C ALA A 142 15.71 -46.48 -10.79
N ARG A 143 15.35 -47.68 -10.31
CA ARG A 143 16.05 -48.44 -9.25
C ARG A 143 17.54 -48.72 -9.52
N ASP A 144 18.01 -48.64 -10.76
CA ASP A 144 19.39 -48.89 -11.14
C ASP A 144 20.28 -47.62 -11.12
N GLN A 145 19.73 -46.48 -10.71
CA GLN A 145 20.45 -45.20 -10.64
C GLN A 145 20.93 -44.88 -9.22
N ASN A 146 22.24 -44.97 -8.99
CA ASN A 146 22.83 -44.68 -7.67
C ASN A 146 23.52 -43.31 -7.57
N ASN A 147 23.64 -42.58 -8.68
CA ASN A 147 24.11 -41.19 -8.71
C ASN A 147 23.01 -40.32 -9.30
N ILE A 148 22.39 -39.50 -8.46
CA ILE A 148 21.20 -38.72 -8.81
C ILE A 148 21.56 -37.24 -8.77
N SER A 149 21.29 -36.53 -9.87
CA SER A 149 21.45 -35.08 -9.91
C SER A 149 20.25 -34.39 -9.26
N LEU A 150 20.50 -33.42 -8.37
CA LEU A 150 19.53 -32.52 -7.78
C LEU A 150 19.77 -31.08 -8.27
N PRO A 151 18.91 -30.54 -9.16
CA PRO A 151 19.04 -29.17 -9.67
C PRO A 151 18.43 -28.18 -8.66
N PHE A 152 19.24 -27.67 -7.74
CA PHE A 152 18.79 -26.72 -6.74
C PHE A 152 18.46 -25.36 -7.34
N VAL A 153 17.37 -24.76 -6.83
CA VAL A 153 16.98 -23.38 -7.10
C VAL A 153 16.69 -22.66 -5.79
N HIS A 154 17.01 -21.37 -5.73
CA HIS A 154 16.70 -20.52 -4.58
C HIS A 154 15.19 -20.31 -4.47
N LYS A 155 14.68 -20.35 -3.24
CA LYS A 155 13.25 -20.23 -2.94
C LYS A 155 12.88 -18.96 -2.18
N LEU A 156 13.89 -18.17 -1.78
CA LEU A 156 13.73 -16.88 -1.12
C LEU A 156 14.23 -15.74 -2.01
N VAL A 157 14.30 -14.54 -1.47
CA VAL A 157 14.72 -13.34 -2.21
C VAL A 157 16.00 -12.80 -1.61
N LYS A 158 17.03 -12.61 -2.43
CA LYS A 158 18.28 -11.97 -2.01
C LYS A 158 18.14 -10.46 -2.24
N VAL A 159 18.25 -9.67 -1.17
CA VAL A 159 18.22 -8.21 -1.25
C VAL A 159 19.61 -7.69 -0.99
N VAL A 160 20.15 -6.96 -1.96
CA VAL A 160 21.47 -6.32 -1.87
C VAL A 160 21.28 -4.81 -1.83
N MET A 161 22.06 -4.11 -1.01
CA MET A 161 22.16 -2.65 -0.98
C MET A 161 23.62 -2.26 -1.14
N GLN A 162 23.93 -1.51 -2.21
CA GLN A 162 25.22 -0.89 -2.43
C GLN A 162 25.19 0.55 -1.91
N VAL A 163 25.93 0.82 -0.84
CA VAL A 163 26.08 2.17 -0.27
C VAL A 163 27.39 2.77 -0.75
N CYS A 164 27.34 3.94 -1.37
CA CYS A 164 28.51 4.61 -1.95
C CYS A 164 28.60 6.08 -1.55
N ASP A 165 29.82 6.63 -1.66
CA ASP A 165 30.06 8.08 -1.64
C ASP A 165 29.71 8.70 -3.00
N GLU A 166 29.77 10.05 -3.07
CA GLU A 166 29.50 10.79 -4.29
C GLU A 166 30.44 10.48 -5.48
N LYS A 167 31.53 9.72 -5.26
CA LYS A 167 32.50 9.29 -6.28
C LYS A 167 32.28 7.85 -6.72
N GLY A 168 31.25 7.18 -6.19
CA GLY A 168 30.95 5.78 -6.44
C GLY A 168 31.84 4.80 -5.66
N ASN A 169 32.61 5.25 -4.66
CA ASN A 169 33.36 4.35 -3.79
C ASN A 169 32.43 3.76 -2.73
N GLY A 170 32.52 2.44 -2.52
CA GLY A 170 31.73 1.77 -1.51
C GLY A 170 32.01 2.26 -0.08
N LEU A 171 30.96 2.61 0.65
CA LEU A 171 31.00 3.07 2.04
C LEU A 171 30.86 1.89 3.01
N SER A 172 31.99 1.41 3.50
CA SER A 172 32.03 0.45 4.61
C SER A 172 31.67 1.11 5.95
N GLY A 173 31.12 0.32 6.88
CA GLY A 173 30.80 0.75 8.24
C GLY A 173 29.40 1.35 8.42
N ALA A 174 28.53 1.23 7.42
CA ALA A 174 27.10 1.45 7.60
C ALA A 174 26.43 0.22 8.22
N THR A 175 25.31 0.41 8.90
CA THR A 175 24.42 -0.67 9.33
C THR A 175 23.09 -0.53 8.62
N LEU A 176 22.55 -1.62 8.11
CA LEU A 176 21.32 -1.59 7.32
C LEU A 176 20.29 -2.56 7.88
N LYS A 177 19.03 -2.15 7.79
CA LYS A 177 17.88 -2.97 8.18
C LYS A 177 16.71 -2.77 7.22
N ILE A 178 15.90 -3.80 7.05
CA ILE A 178 14.63 -3.73 6.29
C ILE A 178 13.48 -4.15 7.18
N ASN A 179 12.44 -3.33 7.26
CA ASN A 179 11.23 -3.60 8.07
C ASN A 179 10.21 -4.44 7.27
N LYS A 180 9.09 -4.79 7.91
CA LYS A 180 7.95 -5.50 7.31
C LYS A 180 8.33 -6.81 6.61
N GLN A 181 9.21 -7.57 7.26
CA GLN A 181 9.65 -8.89 6.81
C GLN A 181 9.04 -10.00 7.66
N ARG A 182 8.53 -11.05 7.03
CA ARG A 182 8.20 -12.28 7.73
C ARG A 182 9.46 -13.13 7.87
N THR A 183 9.77 -13.55 9.09
CA THR A 183 10.99 -14.33 9.39
C THR A 183 10.72 -15.82 9.58
N SER A 184 9.46 -16.24 9.46
CA SER A 184 9.04 -17.64 9.51
C SER A 184 8.23 -18.02 8.28
N GLY A 185 8.24 -19.29 7.91
CA GLY A 185 7.44 -19.79 6.80
C GLY A 185 7.62 -21.29 6.59
N SER A 186 7.08 -21.77 5.48
CA SER A 186 7.12 -23.16 5.11
C SER A 186 7.48 -23.33 3.63
N LEU A 187 8.19 -24.41 3.31
CA LEU A 187 8.42 -24.91 1.96
C LEU A 187 7.74 -26.28 1.83
N ASP A 188 6.79 -26.40 0.92
CA ASP A 188 6.17 -27.68 0.61
C ASP A 188 7.08 -28.48 -0.32
N LEU A 189 7.55 -29.65 0.13
CA LEU A 189 8.47 -30.48 -0.66
C LEU A 189 7.78 -31.15 -1.85
N THR A 190 6.46 -31.19 -1.92
CA THR A 190 5.72 -31.82 -3.02
C THR A 190 5.69 -30.97 -4.28
N ASP A 191 5.68 -29.64 -4.18
CA ASP A 191 5.65 -28.72 -5.31
C ASP A 191 6.74 -27.65 -5.28
N GLY A 192 7.46 -27.53 -4.15
CA GLY A 192 8.52 -26.54 -3.96
C GLY A 192 7.98 -25.13 -3.71
N THR A 193 6.73 -24.97 -3.28
CA THR A 193 6.11 -23.68 -2.98
C THR A 193 6.51 -23.17 -1.60
N VAL A 194 6.88 -21.89 -1.50
CA VAL A 194 7.13 -21.20 -0.22
C VAL A 194 5.92 -20.41 0.23
N ARG A 195 5.61 -20.48 1.53
CA ARG A 195 4.61 -19.64 2.19
C ARG A 195 5.26 -18.90 3.35
N ALA A 196 5.16 -17.58 3.32
CA ALA A 196 5.61 -16.73 4.41
C ALA A 196 4.54 -16.67 5.51
N GLU A 197 4.94 -16.82 6.77
CA GLU A 197 4.06 -16.97 7.92
C GLU A 197 4.51 -16.08 9.09
N GLY A 198 3.64 -15.89 10.08
CA GLY A 198 3.96 -15.15 11.31
C GLY A 198 3.84 -13.63 11.17
N ALA A 199 4.20 -12.95 12.24
CA ALA A 199 4.18 -11.50 12.32
C ALA A 199 5.34 -10.86 11.56
N GLU A 200 5.13 -9.63 11.12
CA GLU A 200 6.19 -8.82 10.51
C GLU A 200 7.23 -8.40 11.55
N SER A 201 8.49 -8.38 11.12
CA SER A 201 9.66 -8.01 11.89
C SER A 201 10.64 -7.21 11.03
N THR A 202 11.80 -6.88 11.61
CA THR A 202 12.92 -6.26 10.93
C THR A 202 14.06 -7.27 10.76
N LEU A 203 14.72 -7.23 9.62
CA LEU A 203 15.92 -8.01 9.33
C LEU A 203 17.11 -7.09 9.08
N GLU A 204 18.27 -7.47 9.60
CA GLU A 204 19.54 -6.76 9.35
C GLU A 204 20.21 -7.26 8.07
N PHE A 205 21.08 -6.43 7.50
CA PHE A 205 21.94 -6.82 6.38
C PHE A 205 23.34 -7.18 6.89
N ALA A 206 23.91 -8.23 6.32
CA ALA A 206 25.31 -8.56 6.48
C ALA A 206 26.15 -7.78 5.47
N ALA A 207 27.27 -7.19 5.91
CA ALA A 207 28.24 -6.58 5.00
C ALA A 207 28.93 -7.66 4.14
N ASN A 208 29.09 -7.42 2.85
CA ASN A 208 29.94 -8.24 1.99
C ASN A 208 31.41 -7.86 2.25
N SER A 209 32.18 -8.79 2.80
CA SER A 209 33.60 -8.58 3.09
C SER A 209 34.48 -8.43 1.85
N ASN A 210 34.01 -8.89 0.68
CA ASN A 210 34.75 -8.85 -0.58
C ASN A 210 34.45 -7.60 -1.42
N VAL A 211 33.31 -6.96 -1.19
CA VAL A 211 32.84 -5.80 -1.97
C VAL A 211 32.54 -4.65 -1.00
N PRO A 212 33.44 -3.65 -0.89
CA PRO A 212 33.22 -2.49 -0.04
C PRO A 212 31.87 -1.81 -0.32
N GLY A 213 31.16 -1.44 0.75
CA GLY A 213 29.86 -0.77 0.66
C GLY A 213 28.69 -1.66 0.22
N GLU A 214 28.91 -2.94 -0.10
CA GLU A 214 27.82 -3.87 -0.40
C GLU A 214 27.32 -4.54 0.88
N TYR A 215 26.01 -4.54 1.07
CA TYR A 215 25.32 -5.16 2.18
C TYR A 215 24.23 -6.06 1.62
N GLN A 216 24.00 -7.22 2.22
CA GLN A 216 23.05 -8.19 1.70
C GLN A 216 22.26 -8.87 2.81
N THR A 217 21.01 -9.18 2.52
CA THR A 217 20.12 -9.98 3.37
C THR A 217 19.26 -10.91 2.52
N ILE A 218 18.64 -11.91 3.14
CA ILE A 218 17.72 -12.83 2.48
C ILE A 218 16.38 -12.72 3.19
N VAL A 219 15.32 -12.54 2.42
CA VAL A 219 13.97 -12.30 2.92
C VAL A 219 12.96 -13.25 2.30
N MET A 220 11.81 -13.40 2.94
CA MET A 220 10.70 -14.14 2.38
C MET A 220 10.12 -13.46 1.14
N PRO A 221 9.62 -14.23 0.15
CA PRO A 221 8.86 -13.66 -0.96
C PRO A 221 7.61 -12.92 -0.47
N SER A 222 7.28 -11.82 -1.13
CA SER A 222 6.08 -11.02 -0.85
C SER A 222 5.67 -10.16 -2.04
N GLY A 223 4.39 -9.76 -2.09
CA GLY A 223 3.95 -8.67 -2.95
C GLY A 223 4.56 -7.32 -2.56
N ALA A 224 4.15 -6.27 -3.29
CA ALA A 224 4.35 -4.90 -2.85
C ALA A 224 3.78 -4.73 -1.43
N THR A 225 4.53 -4.07 -0.56
CA THR A 225 4.24 -4.01 0.88
C THR A 225 4.30 -2.56 1.33
N PRO A 226 3.14 -1.90 1.55
CA PRO A 226 3.09 -0.50 1.95
C PRO A 226 4.01 -0.18 3.13
N GLU A 227 4.69 0.96 3.07
CA GLU A 227 5.60 1.47 4.12
C GLU A 227 6.82 0.56 4.41
N ARG A 228 7.17 -0.36 3.50
CA ARG A 228 8.43 -1.10 3.57
C ARG A 228 9.59 -0.17 3.23
N VAL A 229 10.62 -0.19 4.08
CA VAL A 229 11.76 0.72 4.04
C VAL A 229 13.05 -0.04 4.37
N ILE A 230 14.09 0.19 3.58
CA ILE A 230 15.47 -0.12 3.95
C ILE A 230 16.06 1.11 4.64
N THR A 231 16.53 0.99 5.87
CA THR A 231 17.19 2.10 6.59
C THR A 231 18.69 1.88 6.58
N ILE A 232 19.43 2.84 6.05
CA ILE A 232 20.89 2.87 6.07
C ILE A 232 21.33 3.81 7.19
N THR A 233 22.02 3.31 8.21
CA THR A 233 22.63 4.15 9.24
C THR A 233 24.11 4.32 8.95
N TYR A 234 24.56 5.55 8.71
CA TYR A 234 25.96 5.86 8.44
C TYR A 234 26.41 7.10 9.21
N ASN A 235 27.53 6.99 9.96
CA ASN A 235 28.02 8.02 10.90
C ASN A 235 26.96 8.55 11.88
N GLY A 236 26.02 7.72 12.30
CA GLY A 236 24.96 8.08 13.24
C GLY A 236 23.77 8.83 12.62
N VAL A 237 23.70 8.90 11.28
CA VAL A 237 22.55 9.43 10.54
C VAL A 237 21.82 8.29 9.84
N ASP A 238 20.49 8.28 9.94
CA ASP A 238 19.62 7.31 9.28
C ASP A 238 19.13 7.89 7.94
N TYR A 239 19.34 7.12 6.87
CA TYR A 239 18.89 7.39 5.51
C TYR A 239 17.88 6.31 5.12
N PRO A 240 16.57 6.58 5.22
CA PRO A 240 15.58 5.60 4.83
C PRO A 240 15.31 5.62 3.31
N CYS A 241 15.29 4.44 2.72
CA CYS A 241 15.01 4.15 1.31
C CYS A 241 13.68 3.38 1.23
N PRO A 242 12.57 4.03 0.86
CA PRO A 242 11.30 3.35 0.61
C PRO A 242 11.45 2.32 -0.50
N VAL A 243 10.95 1.10 -0.24
CA VAL A 243 10.94 -0.01 -1.21
C VAL A 243 9.58 -0.72 -1.23
N ASP A 244 8.53 0.01 -0.87
CA ASP A 244 7.16 -0.46 -0.69
C ASP A 244 6.49 -0.88 -2.00
N ALA A 245 6.86 -0.23 -3.10
CA ALA A 245 6.37 -0.56 -4.44
C ALA A 245 6.97 -1.86 -5.02
N TYR A 246 8.07 -2.38 -4.47
CA TYR A 246 8.78 -3.51 -5.07
C TYR A 246 8.21 -4.86 -4.64
N VAL A 247 7.99 -5.73 -5.62
CA VAL A 247 7.61 -7.14 -5.41
C VAL A 247 8.87 -7.97 -5.16
N PHE A 248 8.86 -8.74 -4.08
CA PHE A 248 9.94 -9.66 -3.72
C PHE A 248 9.57 -11.06 -4.21
N GLU A 249 9.96 -11.39 -5.43
CA GLU A 249 9.65 -12.66 -6.07
C GLU A 249 10.63 -13.79 -5.67
N SER A 250 10.10 -15.00 -5.47
CA SER A 250 10.89 -16.18 -5.09
C SER A 250 12.01 -16.48 -6.10
N GLY A 251 13.22 -16.72 -5.60
CA GLY A 251 14.37 -17.14 -6.39
C GLY A 251 15.12 -16.00 -7.06
N LYS A 252 14.78 -14.75 -6.71
CA LYS A 252 15.26 -13.55 -7.38
C LYS A 252 16.22 -12.76 -6.49
N LYS A 253 17.16 -12.08 -7.13
CA LYS A 253 18.10 -11.15 -6.47
C LYS A 253 17.71 -9.73 -6.84
N ILE A 254 17.49 -8.86 -5.86
CA ILE A 254 17.13 -7.45 -6.05
C ILE A 254 18.28 -6.60 -5.53
N ILE A 255 18.74 -5.63 -6.33
CA ILE A 255 19.91 -4.82 -6.01
C ILE A 255 19.55 -3.34 -5.93
N PHE A 256 19.55 -2.84 -4.71
CA PHE A 256 19.38 -1.45 -4.36
C PHE A 256 20.73 -0.73 -4.27
N SER A 257 20.75 0.59 -4.45
CA SER A 257 21.90 1.41 -4.10
C SER A 257 21.52 2.79 -3.58
N ALA A 258 22.41 3.33 -2.75
CA ALA A 258 22.27 4.65 -2.17
C ALA A 258 23.59 5.41 -2.27
N THR A 259 23.51 6.70 -2.61
CA THR A 259 24.66 7.61 -2.61
C THR A 259 24.51 8.62 -1.47
N ILE A 260 25.56 8.78 -0.66
CA ILE A 260 25.58 9.72 0.47
C ILE A 260 26.67 10.79 0.22
N ASP A 261 26.27 12.06 0.07
CA ASP A 261 27.17 13.20 -0.17
C ASP A 261 27.84 13.69 1.14
N LYS A 262 29.16 13.89 1.13
CA LYS A 262 29.96 14.21 2.32
C LYS A 262 30.64 15.59 2.37
N SER A 263 30.58 16.44 1.35
CA SER A 263 31.06 17.85 1.42
C SER A 263 30.98 18.55 0.05
N GLY A 264 30.21 19.62 -0.10
CA GLY A 264 30.07 20.32 -1.39
C GLY A 264 31.32 21.02 -1.97
N PRO A 265 31.22 21.72 -3.13
CA PRO A 265 30.33 21.47 -4.25
C PRO A 265 30.96 20.50 -5.26
N VAL A 266 30.07 19.84 -6.01
CA VAL A 266 30.31 18.90 -7.12
C VAL A 266 30.51 17.45 -6.67
N SER A 267 29.37 16.83 -6.33
CA SER A 267 29.13 15.39 -6.46
C SER A 267 29.05 15.05 -7.96
N THR A 268 29.99 14.22 -8.44
CA THR A 268 29.93 13.59 -9.77
C THR A 268 30.06 12.08 -9.59
N ASN A 269 28.94 11.39 -9.92
CA ASN A 269 28.75 9.96 -10.13
C ASN A 269 27.96 9.17 -9.05
N PRO A 270 26.62 9.21 -9.07
CA PRO A 270 25.84 8.08 -8.52
C PRO A 270 25.94 6.78 -9.33
N VAL A 271 25.79 5.64 -8.64
CA VAL A 271 25.74 4.28 -9.20
C VAL A 271 24.46 3.55 -8.73
N GLN A 272 23.42 3.50 -9.59
CA GLN A 272 22.54 2.36 -9.95
C GLN A 272 21.59 1.72 -8.89
N VAL A 273 20.26 1.96 -8.89
CA VAL A 273 19.25 0.95 -8.45
C VAL A 273 18.60 0.36 -9.68
N SER A 274 18.54 -0.95 -9.76
CA SER A 274 17.47 -1.62 -10.46
C SER A 274 16.85 -2.62 -9.53
N ALA A 275 15.53 -2.73 -9.56
CA ALA A 275 14.95 -4.04 -9.31
C ALA A 275 14.97 -4.79 -10.64
N ASP A 276 16.09 -5.41 -10.99
CA ASP A 276 16.05 -6.48 -11.97
C ASP A 276 15.67 -7.76 -11.26
N VAL A 277 14.56 -8.33 -11.69
CA VAL A 277 14.10 -9.63 -11.22
C VAL A 277 14.80 -10.70 -12.07
N GLU A 278 16.12 -10.82 -11.92
CA GLU A 278 16.89 -11.87 -12.56
C GLU A 278 16.80 -13.16 -11.74
N ASP A 279 16.93 -14.31 -12.40
CA ASP A 279 17.44 -15.50 -11.70
C ASP A 279 18.76 -15.10 -10.99
N TRP A 280 19.27 -15.85 -10.01
CA TRP A 280 20.51 -15.44 -9.33
C TRP A 280 21.75 -15.48 -10.28
N THR A 281 21.80 -14.53 -11.22
CA THR A 281 22.82 -14.18 -12.20
C THR A 281 23.19 -12.70 -12.03
N PRO A 282 24.35 -12.27 -12.54
CA PRO A 282 24.81 -10.90 -12.42
C PRO A 282 24.63 -10.12 -13.74
N GLU A 283 23.44 -9.59 -14.01
CA GLU A 283 23.30 -8.36 -14.79
C GLU A 283 22.76 -7.21 -13.91
N LYS A 284 23.05 -5.98 -14.32
CA LYS A 284 23.16 -4.78 -13.47
C LYS A 284 22.40 -3.63 -14.16
N ILE A 285 21.35 -3.06 -13.56
CA ILE A 285 20.59 -1.94 -14.14
C ILE A 285 20.48 -0.72 -13.16
N GLU A 286 20.07 0.44 -13.71
CA GLU A 286 20.65 1.77 -13.48
C GLU A 286 19.72 2.89 -12.91
N ALA A 287 19.52 3.03 -11.59
CA ALA A 287 18.75 4.18 -11.02
C ALA A 287 18.88 4.49 -9.48
N GLY A 288 19.84 5.23 -8.94
CA GLY A 288 20.05 5.35 -7.45
C GLY A 288 19.10 6.28 -6.65
N TRP A 289 19.06 6.15 -5.31
CA TRP A 289 18.60 7.24 -4.42
C TRP A 289 19.70 8.27 -4.18
N ILE A 290 19.30 9.55 -4.22
CA ILE A 290 20.17 10.70 -3.95
C ILE A 290 19.60 11.46 -2.74
N PHE A 291 20.47 11.81 -1.79
CA PHE A 291 20.13 12.54 -0.56
C PHE A 291 20.97 13.82 -0.44
N GLY A 292 20.40 14.91 0.08
CA GLY A 292 21.14 16.17 0.31
C GLY A 292 21.99 16.15 1.59
N GLU A 293 22.98 17.05 1.64
CA GLU A 293 23.94 17.15 2.75
C GLU A 293 23.25 17.58 4.07
N GLY A 294 23.46 16.81 5.14
CA GLY A 294 22.96 17.14 6.49
C GLY A 294 21.44 17.04 6.65
N GLU A 295 20.75 16.50 5.65
CA GLU A 295 19.30 16.32 5.67
C GLU A 295 18.94 15.13 6.56
N THR A 296 18.03 15.34 7.51
CA THR A 296 17.40 14.28 8.29
C THR A 296 15.94 14.22 7.90
N PHE A 297 15.47 13.04 7.54
CA PHE A 297 14.08 12.82 7.23
C PHE A 297 13.61 11.45 7.69
N GLU A 298 12.30 11.32 7.89
CA GLU A 298 11.68 10.10 8.37
C GLU A 298 10.61 9.70 7.34
N VAL A 299 10.67 8.46 6.86
CA VAL A 299 9.63 7.86 6.00
C VAL A 299 9.02 6.61 6.62
N SER A 300 9.57 6.14 7.75
CA SER A 300 9.04 4.95 8.43
C SER A 300 7.65 5.23 8.97
N GLY A 301 6.69 4.35 8.65
CA GLY A 301 5.29 4.50 9.02
C GLY A 301 4.53 5.57 8.24
N LYS A 302 5.15 6.21 7.25
CA LYS A 302 4.52 7.23 6.40
C LYS A 302 3.97 6.61 5.12
N ARG A 303 2.85 7.15 4.63
CA ARG A 303 2.21 6.71 3.39
C ARG A 303 2.69 7.56 2.23
N ALA A 304 2.83 6.96 1.05
CA ALA A 304 3.15 7.68 -0.17
C ALA A 304 1.88 8.31 -0.76
N CYS A 305 1.91 9.61 -1.02
CA CYS A 305 0.85 10.36 -1.70
C CYS A 305 1.39 10.88 -3.04
N SER A 306 0.69 10.61 -4.14
CA SER A 306 1.09 11.12 -5.46
C SER A 306 0.75 12.61 -5.60
N LEU A 307 1.72 13.40 -6.05
CA LEU A 307 1.58 14.84 -6.26
C LEU A 307 1.57 15.22 -7.74
N ALA A 308 2.34 14.53 -8.57
CA ALA A 308 2.39 14.78 -10.00
C ALA A 308 2.98 13.57 -10.74
N GLU A 309 2.66 13.45 -12.03
CA GLU A 309 3.23 12.43 -12.91
C GLU A 309 3.63 13.06 -14.24
N ASN A 310 4.65 12.49 -14.88
CA ASN A 310 5.12 12.87 -16.21
C ASN A 310 5.48 14.37 -16.40
N VAL A 311 6.09 14.99 -15.39
CA VAL A 311 6.51 16.40 -15.43
C VAL A 311 7.80 16.54 -16.25
N GLN A 312 7.72 17.17 -17.42
CA GLN A 312 8.88 17.47 -18.25
C GLN A 312 9.63 18.68 -17.69
N LEU A 313 10.90 18.51 -17.32
CA LEU A 313 11.69 19.59 -16.75
C LEU A 313 12.27 20.51 -17.83
N SER A 314 12.38 21.79 -17.49
CA SER A 314 13.00 22.83 -18.30
C SER A 314 13.76 23.81 -17.41
N ALA A 315 14.51 24.75 -18.01
CA ALA A 315 15.19 25.80 -17.26
C ALA A 315 14.19 26.72 -16.50
N THR A 316 12.95 26.83 -16.98
CA THR A 316 11.88 27.55 -16.28
C THR A 316 11.33 26.70 -15.14
N PRO A 317 11.36 27.19 -13.88
CA PRO A 317 10.77 26.50 -12.74
C PRO A 317 9.27 26.27 -12.90
N GLN A 318 8.85 25.02 -12.66
CA GLN A 318 7.46 24.60 -12.59
C GLN A 318 7.12 24.36 -11.11
N GLN A 319 5.94 24.79 -10.69
CA GLN A 319 5.47 24.51 -9.33
C GLN A 319 4.86 23.11 -9.28
N ILE A 320 5.24 22.33 -8.28
CA ILE A 320 4.64 21.05 -7.92
C ILE A 320 4.14 21.20 -6.49
N GLY A 321 2.82 21.18 -6.31
CA GLY A 321 2.18 21.60 -5.08
C GLY A 321 0.79 22.18 -5.33
N ASP A 322 0.31 23.00 -4.41
CA ASP A 322 -1.07 23.53 -4.31
C ASP A 322 -2.11 22.51 -3.82
N PHE A 323 -1.67 21.52 -3.04
CA PHE A 323 -2.58 20.72 -2.21
C PHE A 323 -3.03 21.52 -0.99
N GLU A 324 -4.28 21.32 -0.56
CA GLU A 324 -4.76 21.87 0.71
C GLU A 324 -4.20 21.04 1.89
N GLY A 325 -3.67 21.73 2.89
CA GLY A 325 -2.97 21.14 4.04
C GLY A 325 -1.53 21.65 4.18
N THR A 326 -0.86 21.25 5.25
CA THR A 326 0.58 21.53 5.43
C THR A 326 1.31 20.22 5.74
N LEU A 327 2.40 19.99 5.03
CA LEU A 327 3.33 18.90 5.30
C LEU A 327 4.16 19.20 6.54
N ASN A 328 4.60 18.17 7.24
CA ASN A 328 5.63 18.33 8.25
C ASN A 328 6.97 18.59 7.57
N LYS A 329 7.81 19.47 8.14
CA LYS A 329 9.18 19.70 7.64
C LYS A 329 10.05 18.42 7.52
N ASN A 330 9.69 17.37 8.26
CA ASN A 330 10.37 16.07 8.27
C ASN A 330 9.75 15.05 7.30
N ASP A 331 8.67 15.41 6.59
CA ASP A 331 8.13 14.62 5.47
C ASP A 331 9.10 14.66 4.29
N VAL A 332 8.88 13.80 3.31
CA VAL A 332 9.87 13.56 2.25
C VAL A 332 9.23 13.60 0.89
N TYR A 333 9.72 14.48 0.03
CA TYR A 333 9.46 14.43 -1.39
C TYR A 333 10.29 13.34 -2.05
N SER A 334 9.66 12.59 -2.95
CA SER A 334 10.28 11.56 -3.77
C SER A 334 10.03 11.85 -5.24
N LEU A 335 11.08 12.23 -5.95
CA LEU A 335 11.04 12.61 -7.35
C LEU A 335 11.68 11.49 -8.18
N GLU A 336 10.86 10.63 -8.75
CA GLU A 336 11.29 9.62 -9.73
C GLU A 336 11.53 10.31 -11.07
N TYR A 337 12.72 10.15 -11.64
CA TYR A 337 13.10 10.78 -12.90
C TYR A 337 13.58 9.78 -13.95
N THR A 338 13.44 10.18 -15.21
CA THR A 338 14.09 9.57 -16.37
C THR A 338 14.79 10.64 -17.21
N ARG A 339 15.76 10.22 -18.02
CA ARG A 339 16.60 11.05 -18.89
C ARG A 339 16.64 10.44 -20.29
N THR A 340 16.67 11.28 -21.32
CA THR A 340 16.88 10.82 -22.70
C THR A 340 18.35 10.61 -23.06
N ALA A 341 19.27 11.21 -22.29
CA ALA A 341 20.72 11.02 -22.44
C ALA A 341 21.42 11.16 -21.09
N ALA A 342 22.41 10.30 -20.86
CA ALA A 342 23.17 10.24 -19.62
C ALA A 342 24.70 10.29 -19.79
N GLU A 343 25.24 10.66 -20.95
CA GLU A 343 26.70 10.66 -21.18
C GLU A 343 27.49 11.59 -20.23
N ALA A 344 26.84 12.61 -19.70
CA ALA A 344 27.40 13.58 -18.75
C ALA A 344 26.48 13.73 -17.54
N ASP A 345 27.03 14.29 -16.46
CA ASP A 345 26.24 14.70 -15.31
C ASP A 345 25.19 15.76 -15.70
N ALA A 346 24.06 15.74 -15.00
CA ALA A 346 22.99 16.73 -15.06
C ALA A 346 22.60 17.16 -13.64
N SER A 347 21.56 17.97 -13.49
CA SER A 347 21.05 18.35 -12.17
C SER A 347 19.57 18.70 -12.19
N ILE A 348 18.87 18.40 -11.10
CA ILE A 348 17.52 18.88 -10.83
C ILE A 348 17.63 19.95 -9.74
N ALA A 349 17.06 21.12 -9.98
CA ALA A 349 16.92 22.16 -8.98
C ALA A 349 15.55 22.01 -8.30
N VAL A 350 15.52 21.93 -6.97
CA VAL A 350 14.30 21.91 -6.16
C VAL A 350 14.33 23.09 -5.21
N SER A 351 13.41 24.04 -5.40
CA SER A 351 13.31 25.30 -4.65
C SER A 351 14.65 26.04 -4.50
N GLY A 352 15.47 26.00 -5.56
CA GLY A 352 16.78 26.66 -5.63
C GLY A 352 17.97 25.81 -5.15
N THR A 353 17.73 24.64 -4.55
CA THR A 353 18.78 23.68 -4.18
C THR A 353 19.03 22.72 -5.35
N ASN A 354 20.30 22.58 -5.76
CA ASN A 354 20.67 21.69 -6.87
C ASN A 354 21.06 20.30 -6.38
N TYR A 355 20.45 19.29 -6.98
CA TYR A 355 20.75 17.88 -6.77
C TYR A 355 21.36 17.30 -8.05
N SER A 356 22.59 16.81 -7.95
CA SER A 356 23.34 16.26 -9.08
C SER A 356 22.74 14.93 -9.56
N LEU A 357 22.58 14.80 -10.88
CA LEU A 357 22.29 13.53 -11.55
C LEU A 357 23.57 13.01 -12.25
N PRO A 358 23.97 11.76 -12.04
CA PRO A 358 25.19 11.13 -12.58
C PRO A 358 25.22 10.99 -14.10
N ALA A 359 26.43 11.00 -14.66
CA ALA A 359 26.72 10.34 -15.92
C ALA A 359 26.48 8.81 -15.85
N GLY A 360 26.02 8.23 -16.96
CA GLY A 360 25.66 6.83 -17.09
C GLY A 360 24.47 6.41 -16.23
N LYS A 361 23.48 7.28 -15.98
CA LYS A 361 22.16 6.88 -15.44
C LYS A 361 21.02 7.51 -16.21
N MET A 362 20.15 6.65 -16.71
CA MET A 362 18.95 7.05 -17.44
C MET A 362 17.75 7.30 -16.52
N SER A 363 17.76 6.85 -15.27
CA SER A 363 16.66 7.06 -14.30
C SER A 363 17.17 7.13 -12.85
N GLY A 364 16.29 7.43 -11.89
CA GLY A 364 16.61 7.47 -10.45
C GLY A 364 15.47 8.05 -9.62
N THR A 365 15.63 8.03 -8.29
CA THR A 365 14.69 8.66 -7.35
C THR A 365 15.42 9.61 -6.43
N LEU A 366 15.02 10.87 -6.43
CA LEU A 366 15.57 11.89 -5.55
C LEU A 366 14.68 12.01 -4.29
N LEU A 367 15.26 11.77 -3.11
CA LEU A 367 14.56 11.89 -1.83
C LEU A 367 15.03 13.13 -1.10
N ILE A 368 14.08 14.02 -0.79
CA ILE A 368 14.36 15.36 -0.27
C ILE A 368 13.44 15.63 0.92
N PRO A 369 13.94 16.13 2.07
CA PRO A 369 13.07 16.61 3.13
C PRO A 369 12.20 17.76 2.62
N VAL A 370 10.95 17.78 3.05
CA VAL A 370 10.03 18.89 2.77
C VAL A 370 10.62 20.22 3.25
N GLY A 371 11.21 20.25 4.46
CA GLY A 371 11.83 21.45 5.00
C GLY A 371 10.84 22.61 5.10
N GLU A 372 11.14 23.74 4.46
CA GLU A 372 10.26 24.91 4.40
C GLU A 372 9.18 24.82 3.32
N ASN A 373 9.27 23.86 2.39
CA ASN A 373 8.37 23.69 1.25
C ASN A 373 7.06 22.97 1.64
N VAL A 374 6.40 23.37 2.72
CA VAL A 374 5.31 22.59 3.34
C VAL A 374 4.00 22.54 2.54
N THR A 375 3.85 23.33 1.49
CA THR A 375 2.65 23.40 0.62
C THR A 375 2.95 23.07 -0.85
N GLY A 376 4.20 22.70 -1.16
CA GLY A 376 4.67 22.59 -2.53
C GLY A 376 6.07 23.16 -2.70
N PHE A 377 6.67 22.86 -3.85
CA PHE A 377 8.02 23.26 -4.21
C PHE A 377 8.12 23.59 -5.71
N SER A 378 9.16 24.31 -6.09
CA SER A 378 9.47 24.55 -7.49
C SER A 378 10.52 23.57 -7.99
N VAL A 379 10.41 23.10 -9.23
CA VAL A 379 11.37 22.20 -9.84
C VAL A 379 11.79 22.65 -11.25
N SER A 380 13.08 22.56 -11.55
CA SER A 380 13.65 22.88 -12.87
C SER A 380 14.91 22.08 -13.18
N SER A 381 15.37 22.16 -14.43
CA SER A 381 16.66 21.66 -14.89
C SER A 381 17.15 22.47 -16.09
N GLU A 382 18.41 22.90 -16.07
CA GLU A 382 19.08 23.50 -17.24
C GLU A 382 19.42 22.46 -18.34
N TYR A 383 19.29 21.17 -18.01
CA TYR A 383 19.55 20.05 -18.91
C TYR A 383 18.24 19.56 -19.52
N GLU A 384 18.23 19.46 -20.85
CA GLU A 384 17.08 18.96 -21.62
C GLU A 384 16.88 17.44 -21.45
N GLY A 385 15.66 16.98 -21.65
CA GLY A 385 15.33 15.56 -21.72
C GLY A 385 15.22 14.87 -20.36
N ILE A 386 14.99 15.61 -19.28
CA ILE A 386 14.69 15.07 -17.95
C ILE A 386 13.18 15.12 -17.71
N THR A 387 12.60 13.99 -17.33
CA THR A 387 11.18 13.87 -16.97
C THR A 387 11.07 13.36 -15.54
N LEU A 388 10.31 14.02 -14.68
CA LEU A 388 9.86 13.39 -13.44
C LEU A 388 8.69 12.47 -13.79
N THR A 389 8.94 11.17 -13.82
CA THR A 389 7.90 10.17 -14.12
C THR A 389 6.85 10.15 -13.04
N LYS A 390 7.27 10.33 -11.79
CA LYS A 390 6.39 10.37 -10.62
C LYS A 390 6.96 11.29 -9.55
N VAL A 391 6.10 12.08 -8.93
CA VAL A 391 6.41 12.89 -7.76
C VAL A 391 5.50 12.45 -6.63
N LEU A 392 6.08 11.95 -5.56
CA LEU A 392 5.37 11.51 -4.36
C LEU A 392 5.79 12.37 -3.16
N VAL A 393 4.98 12.33 -2.11
CA VAL A 393 5.38 12.72 -0.77
C VAL A 393 5.09 11.60 0.23
N TYR A 394 6.07 11.25 1.06
CA TYR A 394 5.92 10.36 2.19
C TYR A 394 5.56 11.17 3.43
N THR A 395 4.31 11.03 3.88
CA THR A 395 3.75 11.80 4.98
C THR A 395 2.74 10.99 5.79
N ASN A 396 2.55 11.36 7.05
CA ASN A 396 1.42 10.92 7.88
C ASN A 396 0.24 11.87 7.79
N ASN A 397 0.46 13.06 7.21
CA ASN A 397 -0.59 14.02 6.99
C ASN A 397 -1.38 13.57 5.76
N ILE A 398 -2.70 13.74 5.77
CA ILE A 398 -3.47 13.58 4.55
C ILE A 398 -3.28 14.86 3.75
N VAL A 399 -2.32 14.81 2.83
CA VAL A 399 -2.19 15.77 1.72
C VAL A 399 -2.92 15.16 0.55
N GLY A 400 -4.20 15.52 0.43
CA GLY A 400 -4.99 15.23 -0.76
C GLY A 400 -4.87 16.40 -1.72
N LEU A 401 -4.28 16.17 -2.89
CA LEU A 401 -4.79 16.90 -4.05
C LEU A 401 -6.25 16.47 -4.22
N PRO A 402 -7.18 17.40 -4.53
CA PRO A 402 -8.52 17.02 -4.91
C PRO A 402 -8.44 15.94 -6.00
N VAL A 403 -9.02 14.77 -5.76
CA VAL A 403 -9.09 13.71 -6.76
C VAL A 403 -10.21 14.10 -7.71
N THR A 404 -9.89 14.47 -8.94
CA THR A 404 -10.91 14.67 -9.97
C THR A 404 -11.56 13.31 -10.27
N LEU A 405 -12.77 13.13 -9.76
CA LEU A 405 -13.58 11.94 -10.01
C LEU A 405 -14.15 11.94 -11.43
N TRP A 406 -14.48 13.13 -11.93
CA TRP A 406 -15.11 13.29 -13.23
C TRP A 406 -14.94 14.70 -13.80
N THR A 407 -14.90 14.78 -15.12
CA THR A 407 -15.00 16.02 -15.89
C THR A 407 -16.03 15.84 -17.00
N GLY A 408 -16.83 16.86 -17.27
CA GLY A 408 -17.74 16.93 -18.41
C GLY A 408 -17.77 18.33 -19.01
N ASP A 409 -18.66 18.50 -19.99
CA ASP A 409 -18.85 19.75 -20.73
C ASP A 409 -20.17 20.46 -20.39
N GLY A 410 -20.79 20.09 -19.27
CA GLY A 410 -22.08 20.63 -18.83
C GLY A 410 -23.31 20.07 -19.55
N THR A 411 -23.15 19.24 -20.59
CA THR A 411 -24.31 18.66 -21.29
C THR A 411 -24.91 17.47 -20.54
N PRO A 412 -26.25 17.39 -20.38
CA PRO A 412 -26.88 16.22 -19.74
C PRO A 412 -26.53 14.91 -20.45
N GLY A 413 -26.10 13.91 -19.69
CA GLY A 413 -25.80 12.57 -20.20
C GLY A 413 -24.39 12.33 -20.75
N ASN A 414 -23.44 13.25 -20.51
CA ASN A 414 -22.07 13.16 -21.03
C ASN A 414 -21.15 12.15 -20.30
N GLY A 415 -21.68 10.95 -20.01
CA GLY A 415 -20.96 9.87 -19.32
C GLY A 415 -21.66 8.51 -19.29
N ILE A 416 -22.52 8.21 -20.27
CA ILE A 416 -23.48 7.08 -20.40
C ILE A 416 -24.89 7.45 -19.92
N ALA A 417 -25.60 8.19 -20.77
CA ALA A 417 -27.01 7.90 -20.96
C ALA A 417 -27.09 6.56 -21.70
N SER A 418 -27.33 5.45 -20.99
CA SER A 418 -27.91 4.31 -21.68
C SER A 418 -29.36 4.66 -21.97
N ASP A 419 -29.82 4.45 -23.20
CA ASP A 419 -31.23 4.46 -23.59
C ASP A 419 -32.09 3.45 -22.79
N GLU A 420 -31.49 2.71 -21.86
CA GLU A 420 -32.18 1.94 -20.84
C GLU A 420 -32.60 2.85 -19.68
N GLY A 421 -33.86 3.28 -19.71
CA GLY A 421 -34.49 3.91 -18.57
C GLY A 421 -34.36 3.01 -17.34
N PHE A 422 -33.68 3.51 -16.32
CA PHE A 422 -33.74 2.88 -15.02
C PHE A 422 -35.15 3.09 -14.43
N PRO A 423 -35.75 2.06 -13.82
CA PRO A 423 -36.83 2.30 -12.89
C PRO A 423 -36.24 2.93 -11.61
N THR A 424 -37.00 3.86 -11.02
CA THR A 424 -36.96 4.29 -9.60
C THR A 424 -36.06 5.48 -9.18
N ALA A 425 -36.18 6.65 -9.84
CA ALA A 425 -36.01 7.97 -9.19
C ALA A 425 -36.99 9.03 -9.74
N GLY A 426 -38.12 8.61 -10.32
CA GLY A 426 -39.12 9.53 -10.87
C GLY A 426 -38.65 10.30 -12.11
N TYR A 427 -38.86 11.63 -12.11
CA TYR A 427 -38.75 12.53 -13.28
C TYR A 427 -37.39 13.24 -13.44
N ARG A 428 -36.36 12.89 -12.65
CA ARG A 428 -35.07 13.61 -12.63
C ARG A 428 -34.15 13.17 -13.77
N LEU A 429 -33.33 14.10 -14.27
CA LEU A 429 -32.42 13.86 -15.39
C LEU A 429 -31.02 13.51 -14.87
N ILE A 430 -30.45 12.38 -15.31
CA ILE A 430 -29.07 12.02 -14.97
C ILE A 430 -28.11 12.99 -15.67
N VAL A 431 -27.25 13.65 -14.90
CA VAL A 431 -26.25 14.60 -15.41
C VAL A 431 -24.84 14.03 -15.40
N ALA A 432 -24.49 13.17 -14.44
CA ALA A 432 -23.21 12.45 -14.41
C ALA A 432 -23.37 11.06 -13.78
N ARG A 433 -22.63 10.09 -14.31
CA ARG A 433 -22.52 8.71 -13.81
C ARG A 433 -21.05 8.32 -13.75
N ILE A 434 -20.57 7.97 -12.56
CA ILE A 434 -19.13 7.84 -12.29
C ILE A 434 -18.88 6.49 -11.61
N PRO A 435 -18.40 5.47 -12.33
CA PRO A 435 -17.92 4.25 -11.71
C PRO A 435 -16.63 4.51 -10.94
N LEU A 436 -16.56 4.09 -9.68
CA LEU A 436 -15.40 4.28 -8.82
C LEU A 436 -14.49 3.04 -8.81
N SER A 437 -13.17 3.25 -8.83
CA SER A 437 -12.19 2.18 -8.55
C SER A 437 -12.18 1.81 -7.06
N GLU A 438 -11.55 0.67 -6.71
CA GLU A 438 -11.35 0.28 -5.30
C GLU A 438 -10.62 1.38 -4.50
N ASP A 439 -9.55 1.95 -5.07
CA ASP A 439 -8.81 3.05 -4.44
C ASP A 439 -9.66 4.31 -4.24
N GLN A 440 -10.57 4.63 -5.17
CA GLN A 440 -11.46 5.80 -5.06
C GLN A 440 -12.56 5.58 -4.02
N LEU A 441 -13.08 4.35 -3.89
CA LEU A 441 -14.07 4.00 -2.87
C LEU A 441 -13.48 4.14 -1.47
N ASP A 442 -12.21 3.76 -1.27
CA ASP A 442 -11.52 3.88 0.01
C ASP A 442 -11.34 5.35 0.47
N LEU A 443 -11.39 6.30 -0.47
CA LEU A 443 -11.33 7.73 -0.18
C LEU A 443 -12.70 8.34 0.15
N PHE A 444 -13.79 7.68 -0.26
CA PHE A 444 -15.17 8.18 -0.12
C PHE A 444 -15.78 7.77 1.23
N VAL A 445 -15.23 8.35 2.30
CA VAL A 445 -15.62 8.07 3.70
C VAL A 445 -16.27 9.29 4.35
N PRO A 446 -17.10 9.12 5.40
CA PRO A 446 -17.69 10.25 6.11
C PRO A 446 -16.63 11.26 6.58
N GLY A 447 -16.84 12.54 6.27
CA GLY A 447 -15.89 13.63 6.55
C GLY A 447 -14.98 14.03 5.38
N ALA A 448 -14.94 13.26 4.28
CA ALA A 448 -14.34 13.73 3.03
C ALA A 448 -15.16 14.90 2.48
N VAL A 449 -14.59 15.73 1.62
CA VAL A 449 -15.26 16.88 1.01
C VAL A 449 -15.47 16.63 -0.48
N LEU A 450 -16.72 16.68 -0.91
CA LEU A 450 -17.14 16.54 -2.30
C LEU A 450 -17.37 17.93 -2.89
N ARG A 451 -16.63 18.28 -3.95
CA ARG A 451 -16.73 19.55 -4.67
C ARG A 451 -17.30 19.33 -6.06
N CYS A 452 -18.41 19.99 -6.36
CA CYS A 452 -19.07 19.98 -7.67
C CYS A 452 -18.94 21.37 -8.29
N TYR A 453 -18.18 21.47 -9.39
CA TYR A 453 -17.95 22.73 -10.11
C TYR A 453 -18.89 22.85 -11.29
N PHE A 454 -19.50 24.02 -11.41
CA PHE A 454 -20.40 24.38 -12.49
C PHE A 454 -19.74 25.36 -13.46
N ASP A 455 -20.46 25.78 -14.50
CA ASP A 455 -20.03 26.89 -15.34
C ASP A 455 -20.43 28.25 -14.75
N ASP A 456 -19.86 29.33 -15.29
CA ASP A 456 -20.13 30.72 -14.88
C ASP A 456 -21.60 31.18 -15.12
N ASN A 457 -22.43 30.35 -15.76
CA ASN A 457 -23.84 30.63 -16.01
C ASN A 457 -24.77 29.97 -14.99
N THR A 458 -24.27 29.03 -14.19
CA THR A 458 -25.05 28.29 -13.21
C THR A 458 -25.16 29.10 -11.91
N ASP A 459 -26.31 29.73 -11.70
CA ASP A 459 -26.57 30.48 -10.47
C ASP A 459 -26.91 29.59 -9.25
N ILE A 460 -27.03 30.21 -8.07
CA ILE A 460 -27.32 29.53 -6.81
C ILE A 460 -28.63 28.74 -6.83
N ASP A 461 -29.66 29.22 -7.53
CA ASP A 461 -30.95 28.54 -7.66
C ASP A 461 -30.81 27.29 -8.54
N ALA A 462 -30.05 27.38 -9.63
CA ALA A 462 -29.73 26.26 -10.51
C ALA A 462 -28.87 25.19 -9.80
N ALA A 463 -27.85 25.60 -9.03
CA ALA A 463 -27.04 24.67 -8.23
C ALA A 463 -27.89 23.87 -7.23
N GLY A 464 -28.96 24.48 -6.71
CA GLY A 464 -29.93 23.83 -5.81
C GLY A 464 -30.75 22.68 -6.44
N LEU A 465 -30.63 22.48 -7.75
CA LEU A 465 -31.28 21.38 -8.48
C LEU A 465 -30.45 20.10 -8.50
N LEU A 466 -29.23 20.08 -7.97
CA LEU A 466 -28.35 18.90 -7.96
C LEU A 466 -28.68 17.92 -6.83
N TRP A 467 -28.86 16.66 -7.19
CA TRP A 467 -29.18 15.54 -6.30
C TRP A 467 -28.23 14.37 -6.49
N MET A 468 -28.12 13.56 -5.44
CA MET A 468 -27.49 12.24 -5.47
C MET A 468 -28.42 11.22 -4.80
N GLY A 469 -29.15 10.45 -5.62
CA GLY A 469 -30.19 9.53 -5.15
C GLY A 469 -31.27 10.25 -4.32
N THR A 470 -31.39 9.86 -3.05
CA THR A 470 -32.33 10.45 -2.08
C THR A 470 -31.93 11.83 -1.56
N LEU A 471 -30.72 12.32 -1.90
CA LEU A 471 -30.10 13.47 -1.26
C LEU A 471 -30.12 14.70 -2.15
N GLN A 472 -30.74 15.77 -1.68
CA GLN A 472 -30.51 17.11 -2.23
C GLN A 472 -29.20 17.64 -1.68
N LEU A 473 -28.24 17.96 -2.55
CA LEU A 473 -26.90 18.38 -2.11
C LEU A 473 -26.85 19.85 -1.70
N PHE A 474 -27.80 20.65 -2.19
CA PHE A 474 -27.89 22.06 -1.87
C PHE A 474 -29.32 22.57 -2.00
N TYR A 475 -29.71 23.42 -1.06
CA TYR A 475 -30.90 24.26 -1.19
C TYR A 475 -30.71 25.45 -0.26
N GLN A 476 -30.75 26.67 -0.81
CA GLN A 476 -30.41 27.91 -0.09
C GLN A 476 -31.05 28.07 1.30
N TRP A 477 -32.22 27.46 1.53
CA TRP A 477 -32.95 27.49 2.80
C TRP A 477 -32.78 26.22 3.67
N ASN A 478 -32.41 25.07 3.09
CA ASN A 478 -32.47 23.74 3.71
C ASN A 478 -31.11 22.97 3.65
N ASN A 479 -30.03 23.68 3.35
CA ASN A 479 -28.58 23.37 3.21
C ASN A 479 -28.01 22.03 3.74
N VAL A 480 -27.64 21.12 2.82
CA VAL A 480 -26.71 19.99 3.07
C VAL A 480 -25.26 20.39 2.74
N GLY A 481 -25.05 21.21 1.71
CA GLY A 481 -23.76 21.80 1.32
C GLY A 481 -23.78 23.33 1.19
N GLU A 482 -22.68 23.92 0.75
CA GLU A 482 -22.47 25.36 0.56
C GLU A 482 -22.10 25.66 -0.91
N PHE A 483 -22.74 26.67 -1.51
CA PHE A 483 -22.44 27.10 -2.87
C PHE A 483 -21.67 28.44 -2.85
N ASP A 484 -20.46 28.43 -3.41
CA ASP A 484 -19.65 29.63 -3.62
C ASP A 484 -19.89 30.20 -5.03
N GLU A 485 -20.52 31.37 -5.10
CA GLU A 485 -20.83 32.07 -6.35
C GLU A 485 -19.57 32.58 -7.07
N ASP A 486 -18.47 32.87 -6.36
CA ASP A 486 -17.25 33.37 -7.01
C ASP A 486 -16.53 32.25 -7.75
N THR A 487 -16.56 31.02 -7.21
CA THR A 487 -15.91 29.84 -7.80
C THR A 487 -16.87 28.90 -8.54
N HIS A 488 -18.18 29.18 -8.52
CA HIS A 488 -19.24 28.32 -9.03
C HIS A 488 -19.12 26.88 -8.52
N CYS A 489 -18.84 26.74 -7.23
CA CYS A 489 -18.52 25.46 -6.59
C CYS A 489 -19.51 25.13 -5.48
N LEU A 490 -20.15 23.97 -5.58
CA LEU A 490 -20.93 23.38 -4.49
C LEU A 490 -20.05 22.43 -3.68
N THR A 491 -19.90 22.71 -2.39
CA THR A 491 -19.12 21.93 -1.44
C THR A 491 -20.03 21.16 -0.49
N ASN A 492 -19.81 19.86 -0.34
CA ASN A 492 -20.54 18.99 0.57
C ASN A 492 -19.58 18.16 1.41
N VAL A 493 -19.89 17.99 2.71
CA VAL A 493 -19.23 16.95 3.51
C VAL A 493 -19.87 15.61 3.17
N VAL A 494 -19.04 14.62 2.83
CA VAL A 494 -19.45 13.24 2.59
C VAL A 494 -20.03 12.68 3.89
N THR A 495 -21.25 12.15 3.78
CA THR A 495 -21.96 11.49 4.90
C THR A 495 -22.15 10.01 4.61
N LEU A 496 -22.50 9.21 5.62
CA LEU A 496 -22.76 7.79 5.38
C LEU A 496 -23.94 7.56 4.43
N SER A 497 -24.93 8.47 4.40
CA SER A 497 -26.01 8.41 3.42
C SER A 497 -25.47 8.50 1.99
N MET A 498 -24.44 9.32 1.74
CA MET A 498 -23.80 9.40 0.42
C MET A 498 -23.09 8.10 0.07
N CYS A 499 -22.34 7.53 1.01
CA CYS A 499 -21.67 6.24 0.83
C CYS A 499 -22.68 5.10 0.58
N ASP A 500 -23.85 5.14 1.22
CA ASP A 500 -24.91 4.15 1.02
C ASP A 500 -25.51 4.25 -0.39
N GLU A 501 -25.77 5.45 -0.91
CA GLU A 501 -26.23 5.63 -2.30
C GLU A 501 -25.24 5.01 -3.30
N ILE A 502 -23.93 5.20 -3.11
CA ILE A 502 -22.90 4.61 -3.97
C ILE A 502 -22.93 3.08 -3.90
N ARG A 503 -23.08 2.52 -2.69
CA ARG A 503 -23.11 1.06 -2.49
C ARG A 503 -24.33 0.41 -3.12
N GLU A 504 -25.51 1.01 -2.95
CA GLU A 504 -26.75 0.54 -3.58
C GLU A 504 -26.67 0.62 -5.13
N ASN A 505 -25.94 1.62 -5.65
CA ASN A 505 -25.68 1.79 -7.07
C ASN A 505 -24.46 1.02 -7.60
N LYS A 506 -24.06 -0.07 -6.92
CA LYS A 506 -22.95 -0.95 -7.35
C LYS A 506 -21.63 -0.21 -7.55
N ASN A 507 -21.29 0.67 -6.59
CA ASN A 507 -20.07 1.46 -6.56
C ASN A 507 -19.99 2.57 -7.64
N GLU A 508 -21.15 3.08 -8.06
CA GLU A 508 -21.25 4.21 -8.97
C GLU A 508 -21.84 5.43 -8.26
N ILE A 509 -21.26 6.61 -8.50
CA ILE A 509 -21.91 7.88 -8.14
C ILE A 509 -22.84 8.28 -9.27
N ILE A 510 -24.10 8.56 -8.93
CA ILE A 510 -25.10 9.03 -9.88
C ILE A 510 -25.59 10.40 -9.42
N PHE A 511 -25.31 11.41 -10.24
CA PHE A 511 -25.81 12.76 -10.05
C PHE A 511 -26.99 13.04 -10.95
N GLU A 512 -28.01 13.65 -10.38
CA GLU A 512 -29.29 13.91 -11.01
C GLU A 512 -29.66 15.39 -10.88
N LYS A 513 -30.30 15.94 -11.90
CA LYS A 513 -30.90 17.28 -11.90
C LYS A 513 -32.41 17.16 -11.73
N ASN A 514 -32.96 17.83 -10.72
CA ASN A 514 -34.41 17.95 -10.55
C ASN A 514 -35.04 18.86 -11.62
N TRP A 515 -36.32 18.65 -11.95
CA TRP A 515 -37.08 19.54 -12.84
C TRP A 515 -37.44 20.84 -12.08
N GLY A 516 -36.51 21.80 -12.10
CA GLY A 516 -36.80 23.22 -11.94
C GLY A 516 -36.91 23.88 -13.31
N ASP A 517 -37.40 25.12 -13.36
CA ASP A 517 -37.66 25.91 -14.58
C ASP A 517 -36.45 26.02 -15.54
N ASN A 518 -36.58 26.79 -16.64
CA ASN A 518 -35.58 27.00 -17.71
C ASN A 518 -34.22 27.62 -17.27
N LEU A 519 -33.66 27.17 -16.15
CA LEU A 519 -32.38 27.55 -15.57
C LEU A 519 -31.25 26.79 -16.28
N GLU A 520 -30.23 27.53 -16.67
CA GLU A 520 -28.98 26.99 -17.20
C GLU A 520 -28.26 26.22 -16.08
N PHE A 521 -27.88 24.98 -16.37
CA PHE A 521 -27.26 24.08 -15.40
C PHE A 521 -26.21 23.26 -16.12
N CYS A 522 -24.96 23.49 -15.78
CA CYS A 522 -23.82 22.87 -16.46
C CYS A 522 -22.82 22.38 -15.41
N LEU A 523 -22.85 21.08 -15.12
CA LEU A 523 -21.86 20.45 -14.24
C LEU A 523 -20.60 20.09 -15.04
N ASN A 524 -19.46 20.64 -14.65
CA ASN A 524 -18.21 20.55 -15.41
C ASN A 524 -17.17 19.63 -14.78
N ARG A 525 -17.11 19.59 -13.45
CA ARG A 525 -16.06 18.84 -12.75
C ARG A 525 -16.53 18.41 -11.38
N ILE A 526 -16.15 17.22 -10.97
CA ILE A 526 -16.40 16.70 -9.63
C ILE A 526 -15.07 16.26 -9.04
N GLU A 527 -14.79 16.76 -7.85
CA GLU A 527 -13.59 16.45 -7.09
C GLU A 527 -13.95 15.90 -5.72
N LEU A 528 -13.15 14.95 -5.26
CA LEU A 528 -13.20 14.45 -3.90
C LEU A 528 -11.91 14.82 -3.18
N GLN A 529 -12.06 15.49 -2.06
CA GLN A 529 -11.00 15.79 -1.12
C GLN A 529 -11.12 14.79 0.05
N PRO A 530 -10.14 13.89 0.24
CA PRO A 530 -10.15 12.95 1.35
C PRO A 530 -10.15 13.65 2.72
N VAL A 531 -10.65 12.97 3.76
CA VAL A 531 -10.64 13.47 5.15
C VAL A 531 -9.22 13.92 5.54
N GLY A 532 -9.01 15.17 5.94
CA GLY A 532 -7.71 15.64 6.44
C GLY A 532 -7.37 15.05 7.82
N SER A 533 -6.12 14.65 8.06
CA SER A 533 -5.65 14.12 9.35
C SER A 533 -5.28 15.23 10.36
N SER A 534 -6.17 16.18 10.56
CA SER A 534 -6.06 17.19 11.63
C SER A 534 -7.36 17.20 12.43
N GLU A 535 -7.30 17.66 13.68
CA GLU A 535 -8.35 17.71 14.71
C GLU A 535 -9.70 18.34 14.26
N GLY A 536 -10.39 17.72 13.31
CA GLY A 536 -11.74 18.05 12.87
C GLY A 536 -12.81 17.29 13.65
N GLU A 537 -14.06 17.71 13.49
CA GLU A 537 -15.23 17.00 14.04
C GLU A 537 -15.22 15.55 13.55
N ASP A 538 -15.36 14.57 14.45
CA ASP A 538 -15.39 13.15 14.08
C ASP A 538 -16.72 12.83 13.37
N PHE A 539 -16.65 12.72 12.04
CA PHE A 539 -17.78 12.42 11.18
C PHE A 539 -18.05 10.92 11.01
N SER A 540 -17.30 10.04 11.67
CA SER A 540 -17.48 8.58 11.54
C SER A 540 -18.89 8.10 11.89
N ASN A 541 -19.58 8.82 12.78
CA ASN A 541 -20.94 8.53 13.20
C ASN A 541 -22.00 9.38 12.47
N LEU A 542 -21.59 10.21 11.52
CA LEU A 542 -22.49 11.11 10.80
C LEU A 542 -23.21 10.39 9.66
N LEU A 543 -24.50 10.17 9.85
CA LEU A 543 -25.37 9.54 8.85
C LEU A 543 -25.81 10.55 7.80
N TRP A 544 -26.22 11.74 8.26
CA TRP A 544 -26.67 12.85 7.44
C TRP A 544 -26.58 14.14 8.27
N CYS A 545 -26.40 15.30 7.62
CA CYS A 545 -26.53 16.59 8.29
C CYS A 545 -27.08 17.68 7.38
N HIS A 546 -27.79 18.59 8.01
CA HIS A 546 -27.97 19.97 7.58
C HIS A 546 -26.81 20.80 8.16
N SER A 547 -26.22 21.68 7.35
CA SER A 547 -25.20 22.68 7.72
C SER A 547 -23.90 22.13 8.37
N ALA A 548 -23.18 21.25 7.68
CA ALA A 548 -21.80 20.89 8.11
C ALA A 548 -20.84 22.08 8.01
N GLU A 549 -21.06 22.99 7.05
CA GLU A 549 -20.24 24.18 6.79
C GLU A 549 -21.18 25.39 6.57
N GLY A 550 -21.22 26.34 7.51
CA GLY A 550 -21.51 27.76 7.20
C GLY A 550 -22.94 28.26 6.91
N GLY A 551 -24.02 27.49 7.02
CA GLY A 551 -25.39 27.95 6.66
C GLY A 551 -26.08 28.93 7.65
N GLU A 552 -27.07 29.70 7.16
CA GLU A 552 -27.98 30.50 8.02
C GLU A 552 -28.94 29.62 8.81
N ASP A 553 -29.38 30.10 9.98
CA ASP A 553 -30.35 29.42 10.82
C ASP A 553 -31.72 29.32 10.12
N CYS A 554 -32.35 28.14 10.17
CA CYS A 554 -33.71 27.96 9.68
C CYS A 554 -34.71 28.43 10.74
N TYR A 555 -35.44 29.50 10.44
CA TYR A 555 -36.52 29.99 11.30
C TYR A 555 -37.80 29.19 11.07
N MET A 556 -38.14 28.32 12.02
CA MET A 556 -39.15 27.27 11.82
C MET A 556 -40.59 27.80 11.64
N ASP A 557 -40.88 29.07 11.94
CA ASP A 557 -42.22 29.65 11.66
C ASP A 557 -42.56 29.67 10.17
N TYR A 558 -41.54 29.72 9.30
CA TYR A 558 -41.71 29.80 7.85
C TYR A 558 -40.86 28.80 7.08
N GLY A 559 -39.92 28.12 7.75
CA GLY A 559 -39.00 27.16 7.16
C GLY A 559 -39.32 25.71 7.53
N ASP A 560 -38.82 24.80 6.71
CA ASP A 560 -38.81 23.37 6.93
C ASP A 560 -37.43 22.80 6.57
N ILE A 561 -37.12 21.57 6.99
CA ILE A 561 -35.83 20.93 6.68
C ILE A 561 -36.08 19.50 6.22
N ASN A 562 -35.65 19.21 4.99
CA ASN A 562 -35.74 17.86 4.41
C ASN A 562 -34.53 17.02 4.83
N ILE A 563 -34.79 15.87 5.44
CA ILE A 563 -33.76 14.92 5.88
C ILE A 563 -33.63 13.79 4.86
N GLY A 564 -32.40 13.57 4.40
CA GLY A 564 -32.02 12.37 3.65
C GLY A 564 -31.96 11.14 4.56
N ILE A 565 -32.68 10.08 4.19
CA ILE A 565 -32.76 8.86 4.99
C ILE A 565 -31.76 7.83 4.42
N PRO A 566 -30.69 7.43 5.15
CA PRO A 566 -29.70 6.47 4.67
C PRO A 566 -30.24 5.02 4.64
N ALA A 567 -29.71 4.17 3.74
CA ALA A 567 -30.07 2.74 3.69
C ALA A 567 -29.62 2.00 4.95
N SER A 568 -28.52 2.45 5.55
CA SER A 568 -27.94 1.89 6.77
C SER A 568 -28.56 2.41 8.06
N LEU A 569 -29.72 3.10 8.00
CA LEU A 569 -30.47 3.53 9.17
C LEU A 569 -30.82 2.31 10.04
N LYS A 570 -30.62 2.43 11.35
CA LYS A 570 -31.02 1.38 12.31
C LYS A 570 -31.65 1.97 13.56
N SER A 571 -32.43 1.13 14.24
CA SER A 571 -32.95 1.43 15.58
C SER A 571 -31.82 1.74 16.55
N GLY A 572 -32.01 2.76 17.39
CA GLY A 572 -31.00 3.34 18.28
C GLY A 572 -30.28 4.55 17.69
N ASP A 573 -30.34 4.77 16.37
CA ASP A 573 -29.87 6.03 15.76
C ASP A 573 -30.70 7.21 16.26
N LYS A 574 -30.19 8.44 16.09
CA LYS A 574 -30.87 9.62 16.60
C LYS A 574 -30.78 10.82 15.66
N ILE A 575 -31.86 11.58 15.64
CA ILE A 575 -31.90 12.92 15.03
C ILE A 575 -31.57 13.91 16.13
N ARG A 576 -30.43 14.58 15.99
CA ARG A 576 -29.95 15.64 16.89
C ARG A 576 -30.23 16.99 16.26
N ILE A 577 -30.97 17.84 16.95
CA ILE A 577 -31.36 19.16 16.48
C ILE A 577 -30.79 20.19 17.46
N THR A 578 -29.95 21.09 16.95
CA THR A 578 -29.39 22.23 17.68
C THR A 578 -30.19 23.47 17.31
N TYR A 579 -30.66 24.21 18.30
CA TYR A 579 -31.56 25.35 18.09
C TYR A 579 -31.30 26.48 19.08
N SER A 580 -31.87 27.65 18.80
CA SER A 580 -31.94 28.78 19.72
C SER A 580 -33.24 29.58 19.56
N GLY A 581 -33.45 30.57 20.43
CA GLY A 581 -34.58 31.48 20.35
C GLY A 581 -35.95 30.85 20.63
N ALA A 582 -36.00 29.67 21.23
CA ALA A 582 -37.24 28.95 21.52
C ALA A 582 -38.17 29.76 22.45
N THR A 583 -39.37 30.04 21.95
CA THR A 583 -40.43 30.79 22.63
C THR A 583 -41.38 29.88 23.41
N GLU A 584 -42.23 30.45 24.28
CA GLU A 584 -43.24 29.69 25.01
C GLU A 584 -44.21 29.00 24.03
N GLY A 585 -44.25 27.66 24.07
CA GLY A 585 -45.05 26.84 23.17
C GLY A 585 -44.34 26.42 21.88
N ALA A 586 -43.03 26.67 21.74
CA ALA A 586 -42.24 26.20 20.62
C ALA A 586 -42.34 24.67 20.45
N TYR A 587 -42.36 24.20 19.21
CA TYR A 587 -42.46 22.77 18.91
C TYR A 587 -41.73 22.40 17.62
N LEU A 588 -41.42 21.11 17.50
CA LEU A 588 -40.97 20.46 16.27
C LEU A 588 -41.85 19.24 15.95
N GLU A 589 -42.02 18.92 14.68
CA GLU A 589 -42.65 17.69 14.20
C GLU A 589 -41.96 17.19 12.93
N GLY A 590 -42.24 15.96 12.53
CA GLY A 590 -41.62 15.31 11.37
C GLY A 590 -42.67 14.63 10.51
N VAL A 591 -42.79 15.09 9.27
CA VAL A 591 -43.84 14.72 8.33
C VAL A 591 -43.23 14.04 7.12
N ALA A 592 -43.88 13.00 6.61
CA ALA A 592 -43.50 12.33 5.38
C ALA A 592 -44.03 13.09 4.15
N GLY A 593 -43.24 14.02 3.62
CA GLY A 593 -43.59 14.84 2.45
C GLY A 593 -43.95 16.29 2.79
N ASP A 594 -44.98 16.84 2.14
CA ASP A 594 -45.38 18.25 2.30
C ASP A 594 -46.07 18.48 3.64
N VAL A 595 -45.55 19.42 4.41
CA VAL A 595 -46.06 19.84 5.73
C VAL A 595 -47.47 20.44 5.61
N ASN A 596 -47.81 21.00 4.45
CA ASN A 596 -49.11 21.63 4.20
C ASN A 596 -50.20 20.66 3.73
N ASP A 597 -49.84 19.41 3.39
CA ASP A 597 -50.82 18.37 3.04
C ASP A 597 -51.28 17.63 4.31
N GLU A 598 -52.56 17.80 4.66
CA GLU A 598 -53.18 17.16 5.82
C GLU A 598 -53.14 15.62 5.77
N ASN A 599 -52.87 15.03 4.60
CA ASN A 599 -52.75 13.58 4.41
C ASN A 599 -51.31 13.06 4.61
N SER A 600 -50.32 13.94 4.75
CA SER A 600 -48.94 13.54 4.95
C SER A 600 -48.77 12.85 6.30
N PRO A 601 -48.29 11.58 6.35
CA PRO A 601 -48.10 10.86 7.59
C PRO A 601 -47.13 11.58 8.54
N ARG A 602 -47.51 11.72 9.82
CA ARG A 602 -46.61 12.19 10.88
C ARG A 602 -45.77 11.03 11.38
N ILE A 603 -44.46 11.13 11.19
CA ILE A 603 -43.48 10.15 11.66
C ILE A 603 -42.96 10.54 13.04
N ILE A 604 -42.80 11.85 13.27
CA ILE A 604 -42.45 12.42 14.57
C ILE A 604 -43.64 13.27 15.00
N GLU A 605 -44.31 12.82 16.07
CA GLU A 605 -45.40 13.58 16.68
C GLU A 605 -44.92 14.94 17.20
N GLN A 606 -45.84 15.89 17.30
CA GLN A 606 -45.55 17.24 17.77
C GLN A 606 -44.89 17.21 19.15
N MET A 607 -43.61 17.59 19.19
CA MET A 607 -42.77 17.60 20.37
C MET A 607 -42.57 19.05 20.83
N THR A 608 -42.99 19.35 22.06
CA THR A 608 -42.70 20.64 22.69
C THR A 608 -41.21 20.81 22.95
N ILE A 609 -40.69 21.97 22.62
CA ILE A 609 -39.27 22.33 22.77
C ILE A 609 -39.07 23.16 24.02
N ASN A 610 -38.01 22.85 24.76
CA ASN A 610 -37.64 23.55 25.99
C ASN A 610 -36.91 24.85 25.64
N SER A 611 -37.33 25.98 26.21
CA SER A 611 -36.70 27.28 25.97
C SER A 611 -35.29 27.40 26.59
N GLU A 612 -34.96 26.55 27.55
CA GLU A 612 -33.68 26.59 28.29
C GLU A 612 -32.59 25.67 27.71
N ASP A 613 -32.95 24.76 26.82
CA ASP A 613 -32.02 23.85 26.17
C ASP A 613 -31.57 24.40 24.81
N THR A 614 -30.43 23.94 24.31
CA THR A 614 -29.90 24.31 22.99
C THR A 614 -29.87 23.14 22.01
N THR A 615 -30.25 21.95 22.47
CA THR A 615 -30.20 20.72 21.69
C THR A 615 -31.32 19.77 22.12
N VAL A 616 -31.90 19.07 21.15
CA VAL A 616 -32.85 17.98 21.39
C VAL A 616 -32.44 16.75 20.57
N ASP A 617 -32.45 15.58 21.21
CA ASP A 617 -32.18 14.29 20.57
C ASP A 617 -33.49 13.50 20.46
N ILE A 618 -33.89 13.16 19.23
CA ILE A 618 -35.02 12.28 18.94
C ILE A 618 -34.47 10.89 18.66
N GLN A 619 -34.78 9.93 19.53
CA GLN A 619 -34.35 8.54 19.37
C GLN A 619 -35.20 7.84 18.30
N ILE A 620 -34.53 7.13 17.40
CA ILE A 620 -35.19 6.31 16.38
C ILE A 620 -35.39 4.92 16.95
N ASP A 621 -36.64 4.61 17.30
CA ASP A 621 -37.03 3.25 17.70
C ASP A 621 -37.30 2.35 16.49
N ASP A 622 -37.63 1.08 16.74
CA ASP A 622 -37.90 0.09 15.67
C ASP A 622 -39.06 0.51 14.75
N THR A 623 -40.07 1.19 15.31
CA THR A 623 -41.27 1.60 14.55
C THR A 623 -40.94 2.79 13.65
N MET A 624 -40.26 3.80 14.19
CA MET A 624 -39.78 4.96 13.45
C MET A 624 -38.76 4.55 12.39
N CYS A 625 -37.80 3.69 12.72
CA CYS A 625 -36.82 3.16 11.77
C CYS A 625 -37.50 2.46 10.59
N SER A 626 -38.49 1.61 10.86
CA SER A 626 -39.24 0.90 9.82
C SER A 626 -40.00 1.87 8.91
N ALA A 627 -40.66 2.88 9.50
CA ALA A 627 -41.39 3.88 8.75
C ALA A 627 -40.47 4.74 7.87
N LEU A 628 -39.31 5.18 8.40
CA LEU A 628 -38.34 5.97 7.65
C LEU A 628 -37.73 5.18 6.48
N LEU A 629 -37.40 3.91 6.69
CA LEU A 629 -36.93 3.04 5.61
C LEU A 629 -38.03 2.75 4.58
N GLU A 630 -39.30 2.66 4.99
CA GLU A 630 -40.42 2.58 4.05
C GLU A 630 -40.54 3.84 3.20
N LEU A 631 -40.38 5.04 3.79
CA LEU A 631 -40.36 6.30 3.04
C LEU A 631 -39.23 6.35 2.02
N ARG A 632 -38.01 5.97 2.41
CA ARG A 632 -36.85 5.89 1.51
C ARG A 632 -37.15 5.03 0.28
N ASN A 633 -37.87 3.93 0.46
CA ASN A 633 -38.14 2.93 -0.58
C ASN A 633 -39.48 3.16 -1.32
N THR A 634 -40.28 4.16 -0.92
CA THR A 634 -41.59 4.42 -1.53
C THR A 634 -41.47 5.47 -2.64
N GLU A 635 -41.80 5.10 -3.86
CA GLU A 635 -41.88 6.02 -5.02
C GLU A 635 -43.25 6.71 -5.15
N ARG A 636 -43.24 8.00 -5.53
CA ARG A 636 -44.41 8.75 -6.00
C ARG A 636 -44.09 9.54 -7.28
N ASP A 637 -45.14 10.04 -7.94
CA ASP A 637 -45.00 11.07 -8.99
C ASP A 637 -44.22 12.26 -8.42
N GLY A 638 -42.95 12.41 -8.79
CA GLY A 638 -42.05 13.46 -8.30
C GLY A 638 -40.78 12.99 -7.57
N GLY A 639 -40.66 11.69 -7.26
CA GLY A 639 -39.46 11.11 -6.63
C GLY A 639 -39.72 10.48 -5.25
N ILE A 640 -38.67 10.42 -4.42
CA ILE A 640 -38.67 9.81 -3.09
C ILE A 640 -39.27 10.80 -2.06
N ILE A 641 -40.00 10.28 -1.08
CA ILE A 641 -40.65 11.07 -0.03
C ILE A 641 -39.62 11.43 1.07
N PRO A 642 -39.25 12.71 1.26
CA PRO A 642 -38.35 13.09 2.34
C PRO A 642 -39.05 13.02 3.70
N LEU A 643 -38.26 12.92 4.77
CA LEU A 643 -38.72 13.31 6.10
C LEU A 643 -38.52 14.82 6.25
N THR A 644 -39.62 15.55 6.35
CA THR A 644 -39.61 17.00 6.50
C THR A 644 -39.79 17.37 7.96
N ILE A 645 -38.80 18.03 8.55
CA ILE A 645 -38.88 18.60 9.89
C ILE A 645 -39.47 20.00 9.79
N SER A 646 -40.54 20.25 10.52
CA SER A 646 -41.20 21.55 10.63
C SER A 646 -41.41 21.91 12.10
N GLY A 647 -41.78 23.16 12.37
CA GLY A 647 -41.98 23.60 13.75
C GLY A 647 -42.58 25.00 13.85
N GLN A 648 -42.48 25.56 15.05
CA GLN A 648 -42.86 26.95 15.30
C GLN A 648 -42.09 27.49 16.50
N GLY A 649 -41.74 28.78 16.44
CA GLY A 649 -41.27 29.55 17.58
C GLY A 649 -39.82 29.28 18.00
N LEU A 650 -38.98 28.80 17.08
CA LEU A 650 -37.55 28.54 17.28
C LEU A 650 -36.74 28.71 15.99
N SER A 651 -35.43 28.93 16.13
CA SER A 651 -34.45 28.90 15.04
C SER A 651 -33.58 27.65 15.15
N VAL A 652 -33.53 26.83 14.11
CA VAL A 652 -32.70 25.62 14.05
C VAL A 652 -31.36 25.94 13.38
N HIS A 653 -30.26 25.62 14.06
CA HIS A 653 -28.88 25.89 13.61
C HIS A 653 -28.28 24.70 12.86
N LYS A 654 -28.53 23.49 13.37
CA LYS A 654 -27.93 22.25 12.84
C LYS A 654 -28.88 21.09 13.10
N ILE A 655 -29.13 20.27 12.08
CA ILE A 655 -29.79 18.96 12.24
C ILE A 655 -28.82 17.89 11.79
N GLN A 656 -28.62 16.87 12.62
CA GLN A 656 -27.76 15.74 12.30
C GLN A 656 -28.52 14.45 12.54
N LEU A 657 -28.51 13.54 11.58
CA LEU A 657 -28.75 12.14 11.84
C LEU A 657 -27.41 11.53 12.23
N VAL A 658 -27.33 10.97 13.43
CA VAL A 658 -26.09 10.39 13.95
C VAL A 658 -26.33 8.99 14.47
N ARG A 659 -25.31 8.15 14.31
CA ARG A 659 -25.29 6.78 14.81
C ARG A 659 -25.53 6.77 16.32
N GLY A 660 -26.44 5.93 16.77
CA GLY A 660 -26.69 5.72 18.20
C GLY A 660 -25.44 5.23 18.91
N THR A 661 -25.14 5.78 20.09
CA THR A 661 -24.16 5.14 20.98
C THR A 661 -24.82 3.92 21.61
N GLY A 662 -24.67 2.76 20.98
CA GLY A 662 -25.17 1.48 21.47
C GLY A 662 -24.13 0.39 21.28
N GLU A 663 -23.95 -0.38 22.36
CA GLU A 663 -23.11 -1.58 22.59
C GLU A 663 -22.52 -2.33 21.39
#